data_AF-A0A1M6XKS6-F1
#
_entry.id   AF-A0A1M6XKS6-F1
#
_cell.length_a   1.000
_cell.length_b   1.000
_cell.length_c   1.000
_cell.angle_alpha   90.00
_cell.angle_beta   90.00
_cell.angle_gamma   90.00
#
_symmetry.space_group_name_H-M   'P 1'
#
loop_
_entity.id
_entity.type
_entity.pdbx_description
1 polymer ?
#
loop_
_entity_poly.entity_id
_entity_poly.type
_entity_poly.pdbx_seq_one_letter_code
_entity_poly.pdbx_strand_id
1 'polypeptide(L)'
;MLKFLAWAFAFLNIAPLLWMVWSSLLGSSEIQQGKILPDPYPNDVVFVEKISDGRIVAGTLHGQIYQFENGNLDSPIRRSLDLSAVSVNYTVADSSLYAFSPDEGVMRVNLNRWKVDNRWDLGDFEEAYRKSDFSEFRYVPNQMPEGEFSRLGALLDSLPLAENAKWTLAEVLGSPFPRDSSIIQKLNGILNSPQVLARVIGVWQGKSDWVNPAIGSLLKKRNRSDADNRRLFRWCLAERAPSPLTIFRQIPWTPIWVNRVPASDHGVSVVSAGDYLCVGMWWEQFPGIAFVHKKTGKIHWLTSQWGLPSSSVQRILRISDSEILVAHDQGFSLVEVERQKVKANYLFGEGGLPFYNGRDLRLSVVNRSAMLFAWGRQIVFFDIRAGRAIKRLYEDSELFQSDISVIKSGGDGRVFFGLVGGLVEMNLWDLLSEVGNQKTYSVLGTATSLSLDGNRLLVGMQGGKIALLDLENPAGNRSVQLPEGGIYLHWRNYEDLLRMIPFGTFFTNSLLICGTTVLICLLLGSLAGFGLSRATRRLRVVVNAGLIWSQIVPNVLLLIPAFLLASYWQLHTPIQMLNTRWGIILLYSVLFLPMTAWILQNFFRSVPREIEEAAMMDGCTAFSAFFRVIVPSSLPGILATGIYVFILAWDELMFAWVFSMDTSSATIPVGLRLFFGQFGNRFDLMMAAATLSTLPVIVLFLIVQRKLLSGFAGSHSAGIKNKA
;
A
#
# COMPACT_ATOMS: atom_id res chain seq x y z
N MET A 1 40.36 15.99 -25.63
CA MET A 1 39.74 14.66 -25.73
C MET A 1 39.61 13.97 -24.37
N LEU A 2 40.69 13.67 -23.62
CA LEU A 2 40.60 12.99 -22.30
C LEU A 2 39.73 13.72 -21.27
N LYS A 3 39.85 15.05 -21.15
CA LYS A 3 39.01 15.84 -20.24
C LYS A 3 37.52 15.76 -20.60
N PHE A 4 37.21 15.76 -21.89
CA PHE A 4 35.84 15.63 -22.38
C PHE A 4 35.27 14.24 -22.09
N LEU A 5 36.05 13.17 -22.34
CA LEU A 5 35.70 11.80 -21.96
C LEU A 5 35.48 11.68 -20.44
N ALA A 6 36.35 12.25 -19.62
CA ALA A 6 36.19 12.23 -18.17
C ALA A 6 34.91 12.93 -17.70
N TRP A 7 34.58 14.10 -18.27
CA TRP A 7 33.33 14.79 -18.00
C TRP A 7 32.10 14.04 -18.50
N ALA A 8 32.18 13.40 -19.68
CA ALA A 8 31.11 12.58 -20.21
C ALA A 8 30.85 11.35 -19.33
N PHE A 9 31.90 10.67 -18.86
CA PHE A 9 31.78 9.59 -17.90
C PHE A 9 31.22 10.06 -16.57
N ALA A 10 31.67 11.21 -16.04
CA ALA A 10 31.13 11.77 -14.81
C ALA A 10 29.62 12.08 -14.95
N PHE A 11 29.22 12.68 -16.07
CA PHE A 11 27.83 12.98 -16.36
C PHE A 11 26.98 11.73 -16.49
N LEU A 12 27.46 10.70 -17.21
CA LEU A 12 26.79 9.39 -17.33
C LEU A 12 26.55 8.73 -15.97
N ASN A 13 27.47 8.88 -15.02
CA ASN A 13 27.30 8.31 -13.67
C ASN A 13 26.36 9.14 -12.78
N ILE A 14 26.22 10.44 -13.02
CA ILE A 14 25.36 11.35 -12.24
C ILE A 14 23.94 11.43 -12.82
N ALA A 15 23.77 11.19 -14.12
CA ALA A 15 22.48 11.28 -14.80
C ALA A 15 21.37 10.44 -14.14
N PRO A 16 21.59 9.18 -13.68
CA PRO A 16 20.58 8.43 -12.94
C PRO A 16 20.17 9.09 -11.60
N LEU A 17 21.10 9.73 -10.90
CA LEU A 17 20.81 10.44 -9.64
C LEU A 17 19.98 11.70 -9.91
N LEU A 18 20.34 12.48 -10.93
CA LEU A 18 19.57 13.65 -11.34
C LEU A 18 18.17 13.26 -11.81
N TRP A 19 18.09 12.16 -12.56
CA TRP A 19 16.82 11.58 -13.00
C TRP A 19 15.93 11.20 -11.82
N MET A 20 16.50 10.54 -10.81
CA MET A 20 15.79 10.14 -9.60
C MET A 20 15.30 11.34 -8.77
N VAL A 21 16.15 12.37 -8.60
CA VAL A 21 15.80 13.62 -7.90
C VAL A 21 14.74 14.44 -8.66
N TRP A 22 14.78 14.42 -9.99
CA TRP A 22 13.74 15.03 -10.81
C TRP A 22 12.43 14.27 -10.68
N SER A 23 12.49 12.95 -10.80
CA SER A 23 11.32 12.06 -10.72
C SER A 23 10.67 12.08 -9.33
N SER A 24 11.42 12.32 -8.25
CA SER A 24 10.83 12.43 -6.91
C SER A 24 9.93 13.65 -6.72
N LEU A 25 10.00 14.63 -7.62
CA LEU A 25 9.13 15.81 -7.63
C LEU A 25 7.91 15.62 -8.55
N LEU A 26 7.83 14.51 -9.28
CA LEU A 26 6.71 14.19 -10.15
C LEU A 26 5.74 13.24 -9.43
N GLY A 27 4.49 13.19 -9.89
CA GLY A 27 3.53 12.18 -9.48
C GLY A 27 3.80 10.83 -10.17
N SER A 28 3.19 9.77 -9.63
CA SER A 28 3.41 8.41 -10.13
C SER A 28 3.09 8.23 -11.62
N SER A 29 2.04 8.90 -12.11
CA SER A 29 1.60 8.77 -13.49
C SER A 29 2.47 9.56 -14.48
N GLU A 30 3.09 10.68 -14.09
CA GLU A 30 4.12 11.32 -14.93
C GLU A 30 5.36 10.42 -15.07
N ILE A 31 5.81 9.81 -13.97
CA ILE A 31 6.99 8.95 -13.95
C ILE A 31 6.77 7.74 -14.88
N GLN A 32 5.55 7.19 -14.91
CA GLN A 32 5.19 6.06 -15.77
C GLN A 32 5.23 6.37 -17.27
N GLN A 33 5.15 7.63 -17.69
CA GLN A 33 5.32 7.99 -19.10
C GLN A 33 6.74 7.68 -19.62
N GLY A 34 7.72 7.54 -18.71
CA GLY A 34 9.11 7.24 -19.06
C GLY A 34 9.80 8.35 -19.85
N LYS A 35 9.20 9.54 -19.93
CA LYS A 35 9.72 10.71 -20.64
C LYS A 35 10.48 11.62 -19.68
N ILE A 36 11.57 12.21 -20.16
CA ILE A 36 12.38 13.11 -19.32
C ILE A 36 11.59 14.34 -18.88
N LEU A 37 10.89 14.92 -19.84
CA LEU A 37 9.87 15.93 -19.62
C LEU A 37 8.54 15.25 -19.95
N PRO A 38 7.75 14.88 -18.94
CA PRO A 38 6.45 14.25 -19.16
C PRO A 38 5.53 15.22 -19.92
N ASP A 39 4.67 14.67 -20.76
CA ASP A 39 3.63 15.48 -21.40
C ASP A 39 2.59 15.86 -20.34
N PRO A 40 1.96 17.05 -20.48
CA PRO A 40 0.79 17.40 -19.69
C PRO A 40 -0.30 16.33 -19.80
N TYR A 41 -0.98 16.05 -18.69
CA TYR A 41 -1.91 14.92 -18.61
C TYR A 41 -3.08 15.00 -19.60
N PRO A 42 -3.52 13.86 -20.16
CA PRO A 42 -4.86 13.75 -20.72
C PRO A 42 -5.86 13.98 -19.58
N ASN A 43 -6.64 15.05 -19.69
CA ASN A 43 -7.40 15.59 -18.59
C ASN A 43 -8.75 14.86 -18.44
N ASP A 44 -8.72 13.55 -18.22
CA ASP A 44 -9.90 12.67 -18.26
C ASP A 44 -11.07 13.23 -17.44
N VAL A 45 -12.24 13.37 -18.09
CA VAL A 45 -13.43 13.95 -17.45
C VAL A 45 -14.18 12.87 -16.69
N VAL A 46 -13.84 12.72 -15.41
CA VAL A 46 -14.43 11.71 -14.52
C VAL A 46 -15.77 12.14 -13.92
N PHE A 47 -16.11 13.42 -14.02
CA PHE A 47 -17.38 13.97 -13.54
C PHE A 47 -17.91 15.02 -14.50
N VAL A 48 -19.18 14.92 -14.86
CA VAL A 48 -19.93 15.98 -15.55
C VAL A 48 -21.38 15.94 -15.09
N GLU A 49 -21.91 17.07 -14.64
CA GLU A 49 -23.30 17.15 -14.20
C GLU A 49 -23.85 18.57 -14.35
N LYS A 50 -25.15 18.68 -14.60
CA LYS A 50 -25.86 19.95 -14.54
C LYS A 50 -26.42 20.17 -13.15
N ILE A 51 -26.14 21.33 -12.58
CA ILE A 51 -26.51 21.70 -11.22
C ILE A 51 -27.90 22.33 -11.21
N SER A 52 -28.55 22.38 -10.05
CA SER A 52 -29.92 22.88 -9.86
C SER A 52 -30.16 24.32 -10.35
N ASP A 53 -29.11 25.12 -10.50
CA ASP A 53 -29.17 26.48 -11.04
C ASP A 53 -28.98 26.56 -12.57
N GLY A 54 -28.90 25.40 -13.23
CA GLY A 54 -28.75 25.28 -14.69
C GLY A 54 -27.31 25.32 -15.20
N ARG A 55 -26.30 25.53 -14.35
CA ARG A 55 -24.89 25.49 -14.76
C ARG A 55 -24.40 24.06 -14.99
N ILE A 56 -23.49 23.87 -15.95
CA ILE A 56 -22.79 22.58 -16.13
C ILE A 56 -21.44 22.68 -15.43
N VAL A 57 -21.13 21.67 -14.62
CA VAL A 57 -19.83 21.55 -13.96
C VAL A 57 -19.19 20.24 -14.39
N ALA A 58 -17.91 20.33 -14.76
CA ALA A 58 -17.09 19.19 -15.11
C ALA A 58 -15.88 19.13 -14.18
N GLY A 59 -15.56 17.94 -13.70
CA GLY A 59 -14.40 17.64 -12.88
C GLY A 59 -13.51 16.64 -13.60
N THR A 60 -12.21 16.91 -13.60
CA THR A 60 -11.22 16.01 -14.21
C THR A 60 -10.56 15.14 -13.15
N LEU A 61 -9.94 14.05 -13.59
CA LEU A 61 -9.23 13.11 -12.73
C LEU A 61 -8.14 13.80 -11.89
N HIS A 62 -7.56 14.90 -12.37
CA HIS A 62 -6.47 15.64 -11.73
C HIS A 62 -6.95 16.89 -10.97
N GLY A 63 -8.18 16.88 -10.46
CA GLY A 63 -8.63 17.92 -9.55
C GLY A 63 -9.01 19.24 -10.22
N GLN A 64 -9.02 19.31 -11.56
CA GLN A 64 -9.41 20.52 -12.27
C GLN A 64 -10.93 20.55 -12.46
N ILE A 65 -11.54 21.67 -12.08
CA ILE A 65 -12.98 21.88 -12.11
C ILE A 65 -13.28 23.02 -13.07
N TYR A 66 -14.21 22.78 -13.99
CA TYR A 66 -14.62 23.70 -15.04
C TYR A 66 -16.11 24.02 -14.92
N GLN A 67 -16.47 25.30 -15.13
CA GLN A 67 -17.85 25.77 -15.16
C GLN A 67 -18.24 26.29 -16.54
N PHE A 68 -19.43 25.89 -16.99
CA PHE A 68 -20.11 26.43 -18.18
C PHE A 68 -21.42 27.12 -17.77
N GLU A 69 -21.67 28.31 -18.31
CA GLU A 69 -22.90 29.10 -18.04
C GLU A 69 -24.04 28.71 -19.00
N ASN A 70 -25.28 29.05 -18.65
CA ASN A 70 -26.49 28.88 -19.48
C ASN A 70 -26.83 27.43 -19.87
N GLY A 71 -26.30 26.43 -19.16
CA GLY A 71 -26.63 25.02 -19.39
C GLY A 71 -26.23 24.50 -20.77
N ASN A 72 -25.25 25.13 -21.43
CA ASN A 72 -24.76 24.73 -22.74
C ASN A 72 -23.22 24.81 -22.80
N LEU A 73 -22.62 23.96 -23.64
CA LEU A 73 -21.18 23.88 -23.88
C LEU A 73 -20.67 24.96 -24.87
N ASP A 74 -21.56 25.68 -25.56
CA ASP A 74 -21.16 26.75 -26.50
C ASP A 74 -20.59 28.00 -25.80
N SER A 75 -20.76 28.12 -24.47
CA SER A 75 -20.18 29.22 -23.70
C SER A 75 -18.70 28.96 -23.40
N PRO A 76 -17.81 29.97 -23.52
CA PRO A 76 -16.42 29.80 -23.15
C PRO A 76 -16.32 29.43 -21.66
N ILE A 77 -15.32 28.62 -21.32
CA ILE A 77 -15.00 28.27 -19.92
C ILE A 77 -14.90 29.58 -19.12
N ARG A 78 -15.85 29.78 -18.20
CA ARG A 78 -15.99 31.04 -17.44
C ARG A 78 -15.12 31.06 -16.20
N ARG A 79 -15.01 29.91 -15.54
CA ARG A 79 -14.22 29.73 -14.32
C ARG A 79 -13.59 28.34 -14.32
N SER A 80 -12.32 28.29 -13.96
CA SER A 80 -11.60 27.07 -13.62
C SER A 80 -11.10 27.16 -12.18
N LEU A 81 -11.10 26.03 -11.48
CA LEU A 81 -10.47 25.88 -10.18
C LEU A 81 -9.60 24.64 -10.25
N ASP A 82 -8.38 24.75 -9.73
CA ASP A 82 -7.45 23.63 -9.65
C ASP A 82 -7.28 23.24 -8.19
N LEU A 83 -7.60 21.99 -7.87
CA LEU A 83 -7.42 21.43 -6.53
C LEU A 83 -6.00 20.93 -6.28
N SER A 84 -5.14 20.88 -7.31
CA SER A 84 -3.78 20.32 -7.24
C SER A 84 -3.77 18.90 -6.65
N ALA A 85 -4.77 18.11 -7.01
CA ALA A 85 -5.05 16.80 -6.44
C ALA A 85 -5.11 15.76 -7.55
N VAL A 86 -4.56 14.57 -7.33
CA VAL A 86 -4.61 13.48 -8.30
C VAL A 86 -5.74 12.54 -7.91
N SER A 87 -6.25 11.77 -8.88
CA SER A 87 -7.18 10.67 -8.62
C SER A 87 -8.52 11.09 -8.00
N VAL A 88 -9.05 12.22 -8.45
CA VAL A 88 -10.18 12.87 -7.78
C VAL A 88 -11.50 12.27 -8.21
N ASN A 89 -12.34 11.93 -7.24
CA ASN A 89 -13.74 11.60 -7.44
C ASN A 89 -14.63 12.74 -6.95
N TYR A 90 -15.77 12.96 -7.60
CA TYR A 90 -16.63 14.11 -7.32
C TYR A 90 -18.07 13.70 -7.04
N THR A 91 -18.72 14.47 -6.17
CA THR A 91 -20.16 14.39 -5.95
C THR A 91 -20.71 15.79 -5.66
N VAL A 92 -21.89 16.12 -6.19
CA VAL A 92 -22.56 17.41 -5.94
C VAL A 92 -23.63 17.22 -4.86
N ALA A 93 -23.65 18.13 -3.89
CA ALA A 93 -24.73 18.24 -2.92
C ALA A 93 -24.81 19.66 -2.33
N ASP A 94 -26.03 20.11 -2.03
CA ASP A 94 -26.29 21.39 -1.34
C ASP A 94 -25.58 22.59 -1.99
N SER A 95 -25.66 22.71 -3.33
CA SER A 95 -24.96 23.73 -4.13
C SER A 95 -23.43 23.76 -3.95
N SER A 96 -22.85 22.66 -3.46
CA SER A 96 -21.41 22.47 -3.26
C SER A 96 -20.96 21.25 -4.06
N LEU A 97 -19.73 21.30 -4.57
CA LEU A 97 -19.07 20.15 -5.18
C LEU A 97 -18.08 19.59 -4.16
N TYR A 98 -18.22 18.32 -3.83
CA TYR A 98 -17.28 17.62 -2.98
C TYR A 98 -16.34 16.81 -3.86
N ALA A 99 -15.05 17.04 -3.66
CA ALA A 99 -13.97 16.37 -4.36
C ALA A 99 -13.21 15.53 -3.33
N PHE A 100 -13.01 14.24 -3.61
CA PHE A 100 -12.23 13.36 -2.76
C PHE A 100 -11.00 12.87 -3.53
N SER A 101 -9.83 13.05 -2.93
CA SER A 101 -8.55 12.56 -3.44
C SER A 101 -7.86 11.74 -2.35
N PRO A 102 -7.19 10.64 -2.70
CA PRO A 102 -6.42 9.85 -1.74
C PRO A 102 -5.21 10.59 -1.17
N ASP A 103 -4.73 11.67 -1.80
CA ASP A 103 -3.60 12.47 -1.29
C ASP A 103 -4.07 13.73 -0.53
N GLU A 104 -5.23 14.29 -0.91
CA GLU A 104 -5.73 15.57 -0.38
C GLU A 104 -6.95 15.45 0.55
N GLY A 105 -7.49 14.24 0.73
CA GLY A 105 -8.70 14.02 1.51
C GLY A 105 -9.94 14.59 0.81
N VAL A 106 -10.95 14.99 1.60
CA VAL A 106 -12.21 15.52 1.07
C VAL A 106 -12.17 17.05 1.08
N MET A 107 -12.41 17.66 -0.08
CA MET A 107 -12.48 19.09 -0.28
C MET A 107 -13.89 19.49 -0.66
N ARG A 108 -14.45 20.48 0.05
CA ARG A 108 -15.73 21.09 -0.30
C ARG A 108 -15.48 22.36 -1.11
N VAL A 109 -15.86 22.33 -2.38
CA VAL A 109 -15.83 23.48 -3.29
C VAL A 109 -17.19 24.15 -3.30
N ASN A 110 -17.21 25.43 -2.93
CA ASN A 110 -18.41 26.25 -3.03
C ASN A 110 -18.55 26.77 -4.45
N LEU A 111 -19.59 26.33 -5.15
CA LEU A 111 -19.79 26.62 -6.56
C LEU A 111 -20.23 28.06 -6.83
N ASN A 112 -20.67 28.80 -5.81
CA ASN A 112 -21.01 30.22 -5.94
C ASN A 112 -19.76 31.10 -5.80
N ARG A 113 -18.92 30.80 -4.80
CA ARG A 113 -17.67 31.51 -4.51
C ARG A 113 -16.49 31.05 -5.36
N TRP A 114 -16.59 29.85 -5.94
CA TRP A 114 -15.55 29.19 -6.72
C TRP A 114 -14.23 29.02 -5.95
N LYS A 115 -14.35 28.63 -4.69
CA LYS A 115 -13.23 28.39 -3.78
C LYS A 115 -13.48 27.15 -2.92
N VAL A 116 -12.40 26.56 -2.43
CA VAL A 116 -12.46 25.52 -1.40
C VAL A 116 -12.85 26.20 -0.09
N ASP A 117 -14.03 25.85 0.44
CA ASP A 117 -14.59 26.40 1.67
C ASP A 117 -14.19 25.57 2.90
N ASN A 118 -13.99 24.26 2.72
CA ASN A 118 -13.61 23.36 3.79
C ASN A 118 -12.76 22.19 3.27
N ARG A 119 -11.87 21.68 4.12
CA ARG A 119 -11.00 20.53 3.84
C ARG A 119 -11.01 19.59 5.03
N TRP A 120 -11.17 18.30 4.74
CA TRP A 120 -10.96 17.20 5.69
C TRP A 120 -9.74 16.44 5.21
N ASP A 121 -8.62 16.63 5.90
CA ASP A 121 -7.34 16.00 5.52
C ASP A 121 -7.32 14.54 5.94
N LEU A 122 -6.46 13.71 5.33
CA LEU A 122 -6.31 12.31 5.72
C LEU A 122 -5.98 12.10 7.20
N GLY A 123 -5.31 13.07 7.84
CA GLY A 123 -5.05 13.03 9.28
C GLY A 123 -6.34 13.02 10.11
N ASP A 124 -7.40 13.73 9.67
CA ASP A 124 -8.69 13.73 10.34
C ASP A 124 -9.36 12.34 10.24
N PHE A 125 -9.26 11.72 9.06
CA PHE A 125 -9.75 10.36 8.82
C PHE A 125 -9.00 9.34 9.68
N GLU A 126 -7.68 9.46 9.77
CA GLU A 126 -6.82 8.62 10.61
C GLU A 126 -7.14 8.74 12.09
N GLU A 127 -7.25 9.97 12.58
CA GLU A 127 -7.55 10.23 13.99
C GLU A 127 -8.94 9.69 14.35
N ALA A 128 -9.94 9.89 13.49
CA ALA A 128 -11.28 9.34 13.66
C ALA A 128 -11.28 7.80 13.61
N TYR A 129 -10.49 7.20 12.71
CA TYR A 129 -10.34 5.75 12.64
C TYR A 129 -9.72 5.19 13.92
N ARG A 130 -8.65 5.81 14.44
CA ARG A 130 -7.97 5.37 15.67
C ARG A 130 -8.84 5.49 16.92
N LYS A 131 -9.72 6.50 16.97
CA LYS A 131 -10.68 6.72 18.06
C LYS A 131 -11.92 5.83 17.98
N SER A 132 -12.14 5.16 16.85
CA SER A 132 -13.33 4.33 16.65
C SER A 132 -13.32 3.13 17.60
N ASP A 133 -14.42 2.95 18.34
CA ASP A 133 -14.58 1.78 19.20
C ASP A 133 -14.99 0.56 18.37
N PHE A 134 -13.97 -0.21 18.04
CA PHE A 134 -14.06 -1.47 17.35
C PHE A 134 -14.50 -2.63 18.26
N SER A 135 -14.94 -2.39 19.51
CA SER A 135 -15.19 -3.45 20.49
C SER A 135 -16.44 -4.32 20.22
N GLU A 136 -17.37 -3.87 19.37
CA GLU A 136 -18.62 -4.59 19.09
C GLU A 136 -18.51 -5.58 17.93
N PHE A 137 -18.88 -6.83 18.20
CA PHE A 137 -19.22 -7.83 17.20
C PHE A 137 -20.59 -7.51 16.58
N ARG A 138 -20.68 -7.25 15.26
CA ARG A 138 -21.97 -7.04 14.57
C ARG A 138 -22.23 -8.12 13.51
N TYR A 139 -23.47 -8.62 13.49
CA TYR A 139 -23.98 -9.55 12.47
C TYR A 139 -24.74 -8.80 11.38
N VAL A 140 -24.57 -9.22 10.13
CA VAL A 140 -25.34 -8.74 8.98
C VAL A 140 -26.04 -9.93 8.31
N PRO A 141 -27.34 -9.81 7.97
CA PRO A 141 -28.04 -10.80 7.17
C PRO A 141 -27.32 -11.14 5.85
N ASN A 142 -27.39 -12.40 5.41
CA ASN A 142 -26.76 -12.92 4.18
C ASN A 142 -25.22 -12.91 4.15
N GLN A 143 -24.56 -12.81 5.30
CA GLN A 143 -23.11 -12.87 5.36
C GLN A 143 -22.58 -14.31 5.51
N MET A 144 -23.33 -15.21 6.15
CA MET A 144 -22.98 -16.64 6.36
C MET A 144 -24.22 -17.53 6.62
N PRO A 145 -24.19 -18.83 6.29
CA PRO A 145 -25.28 -19.76 6.59
C PRO A 145 -25.48 -19.94 8.11
N GLU A 146 -26.71 -20.17 8.58
CA GLU A 146 -27.02 -20.55 9.98
C GLU A 146 -26.15 -21.72 10.48
N GLY A 147 -25.70 -22.59 9.57
CA GLY A 147 -24.79 -23.69 9.87
C GLY A 147 -23.44 -23.25 10.46
N GLU A 148 -22.88 -22.10 10.08
CA GLU A 148 -21.62 -21.58 10.63
C GLU A 148 -21.80 -21.07 12.07
N PHE A 149 -22.92 -20.40 12.37
CA PHE A 149 -23.25 -19.99 13.75
C PHE A 149 -23.52 -21.19 14.65
N SER A 150 -24.20 -22.20 14.12
CA SER A 150 -24.44 -23.45 14.84
C SER A 150 -23.14 -24.18 15.15
N ARG A 151 -22.19 -24.23 14.19
CA ARG A 151 -20.84 -24.76 14.39
C ARG A 151 -20.05 -23.97 15.42
N LEU A 152 -20.01 -22.64 15.31
CA LEU A 152 -19.28 -21.78 16.25
C LEU A 152 -19.87 -21.90 17.67
N GLY A 153 -21.19 -21.86 17.81
CA GLY A 153 -21.87 -22.04 19.09
C GLY A 153 -21.53 -23.38 19.73
N ALA A 154 -21.65 -24.47 18.97
CA ALA A 154 -21.27 -25.80 19.44
C ALA A 154 -19.79 -25.90 19.83
N LEU A 155 -18.90 -25.21 19.12
CA LEU A 155 -17.47 -25.19 19.38
C LEU A 155 -17.13 -24.39 20.65
N LEU A 156 -17.75 -23.23 20.87
CA LEU A 156 -17.56 -22.42 22.09
C LEU A 156 -18.11 -23.13 23.35
N ASP A 157 -19.12 -23.97 23.19
CA ASP A 157 -19.71 -24.74 24.29
C ASP A 157 -18.90 -25.97 24.67
N SER A 158 -18.24 -26.62 23.68
CA SER A 158 -17.60 -27.92 23.86
C SER A 158 -16.09 -27.86 24.05
N LEU A 159 -15.40 -26.85 23.51
CA LEU A 159 -13.95 -26.78 23.63
C LEU A 159 -13.52 -26.22 24.99
N PRO A 160 -12.62 -26.91 25.70
CA PRO A 160 -12.06 -26.39 26.94
C PRO A 160 -11.17 -25.18 26.65
N LEU A 161 -11.16 -24.20 27.55
CA LEU A 161 -10.36 -22.97 27.37
C LEU A 161 -8.85 -23.22 27.34
N ALA A 162 -8.40 -24.36 27.87
CA ALA A 162 -7.05 -24.90 27.80
C ALA A 162 -7.08 -26.43 27.88
N GLU A 163 -6.02 -27.12 27.41
CA GLU A 163 -5.96 -28.60 27.39
C GLU A 163 -6.24 -29.27 28.74
N ASN A 164 -5.91 -28.58 29.85
CA ASN A 164 -6.14 -29.04 31.23
C ASN A 164 -7.20 -28.21 31.97
N ALA A 165 -7.89 -27.29 31.31
CA ALA A 165 -8.95 -26.52 31.94
C ALA A 165 -10.22 -27.36 32.02
N LYS A 166 -10.80 -27.45 33.21
CA LYS A 166 -12.13 -28.05 33.41
C LYS A 166 -13.27 -27.20 32.84
N TRP A 167 -12.98 -25.94 32.48
CA TRP A 167 -14.00 -24.95 32.12
C TRP A 167 -13.97 -24.61 30.64
N THR A 168 -15.12 -24.71 29.99
CA THR A 168 -15.39 -24.13 28.66
C THR A 168 -15.80 -22.66 28.78
N LEU A 169 -15.86 -21.93 27.65
CA LEU A 169 -16.31 -20.54 27.66
C LEU A 169 -17.74 -20.43 28.19
N ALA A 170 -18.60 -21.39 27.86
CA ALA A 170 -19.98 -21.49 28.36
C ALA A 170 -20.05 -21.70 29.88
N GLU A 171 -19.19 -22.56 30.43
CA GLU A 171 -19.15 -22.86 31.86
C GLU A 171 -18.65 -21.68 32.69
N VAL A 172 -17.70 -20.89 32.17
CA VAL A 172 -17.27 -19.63 32.81
C VAL A 172 -18.40 -18.61 32.88
N LEU A 173 -19.31 -18.62 31.89
CA LEU A 173 -20.45 -17.72 31.78
C LEU A 173 -21.72 -18.25 32.47
N GLY A 174 -21.72 -19.52 32.89
CA GLY A 174 -22.89 -20.18 33.48
C GLY A 174 -24.06 -20.40 32.51
N SER A 175 -23.84 -20.29 31.19
CA SER A 175 -24.88 -20.58 30.19
C SER A 175 -24.29 -20.97 28.83
N PRO A 176 -24.93 -21.89 28.07
CA PRO A 176 -24.47 -22.32 26.74
C PRO A 176 -24.63 -21.21 25.70
N PHE A 177 -23.76 -21.15 24.71
CA PHE A 177 -23.85 -20.26 23.56
C PHE A 177 -25.00 -20.67 22.65
N PRO A 178 -25.79 -19.70 22.16
CA PRO A 178 -26.86 -19.99 21.23
C PRO A 178 -26.27 -20.35 19.85
N ARG A 179 -27.00 -21.18 19.09
CA ARG A 179 -26.58 -21.73 17.79
C ARG A 179 -27.02 -20.89 16.58
N ASP A 180 -27.32 -19.63 16.82
CA ASP A 180 -27.84 -18.66 15.86
C ASP A 180 -27.05 -17.35 15.93
N SER A 181 -27.51 -16.31 15.23
CA SER A 181 -26.88 -14.99 15.24
C SER A 181 -26.78 -14.35 16.64
N SER A 182 -27.54 -14.84 17.64
CA SER A 182 -27.52 -14.35 19.03
C SER A 182 -26.20 -14.65 19.74
N ILE A 183 -25.34 -15.53 19.17
CA ILE A 183 -24.00 -15.83 19.70
C ILE A 183 -23.15 -14.55 19.81
N ILE A 184 -23.36 -13.64 18.87
CA ILE A 184 -22.68 -12.35 18.77
C ILE A 184 -23.02 -11.45 19.96
N GLN A 185 -24.27 -11.45 20.41
CA GLN A 185 -24.70 -10.67 21.57
C GLN A 185 -24.02 -11.18 22.85
N LYS A 186 -23.89 -12.50 23.01
CA LYS A 186 -23.17 -13.08 24.16
C LYS A 186 -21.68 -12.71 24.16
N LEU A 187 -21.02 -12.81 23.01
CA LEU A 187 -19.61 -12.41 22.87
C LEU A 187 -19.39 -10.92 23.18
N ASN A 188 -20.32 -10.05 22.77
CA ASN A 188 -20.29 -8.63 23.14
C ASN A 188 -20.46 -8.41 24.65
N GLY A 189 -21.36 -9.18 25.28
CA GLY A 189 -21.53 -9.15 26.74
C GLY A 189 -20.24 -9.45 27.50
N ILE A 190 -19.40 -10.36 26.97
CA ILE A 190 -18.09 -10.68 27.54
C ILE A 190 -17.14 -9.50 27.41
N LEU A 191 -17.01 -8.94 26.20
CA LEU A 191 -16.10 -7.82 25.93
C LEU A 191 -16.44 -6.55 26.72
N ASN A 192 -17.72 -6.34 26.99
CA ASN A 192 -18.21 -5.18 27.73
C ASN A 192 -18.26 -5.38 29.25
N SER A 193 -17.94 -6.58 29.75
CA SER A 193 -17.87 -6.88 31.18
C SER A 193 -16.42 -7.08 31.63
N PRO A 194 -15.78 -6.08 32.29
CA PRO A 194 -14.38 -6.18 32.71
C PRO A 194 -14.10 -7.38 33.61
N GLN A 195 -15.05 -7.74 34.47
CA GLN A 195 -14.95 -8.87 35.41
C GLN A 195 -14.91 -10.22 34.68
N VAL A 196 -15.83 -10.42 33.74
CA VAL A 196 -15.91 -11.66 32.94
C VAL A 196 -14.70 -11.76 32.02
N LEU A 197 -14.33 -10.65 31.38
CA LEU A 197 -13.17 -10.54 30.51
C LEU A 197 -11.86 -10.89 31.26
N ALA A 198 -11.65 -10.32 32.44
CA ALA A 198 -10.49 -10.61 33.27
C ALA A 198 -10.42 -12.08 33.70
N ARG A 199 -11.57 -12.69 34.01
CA ARG A 199 -11.66 -14.11 34.37
C ARG A 199 -11.24 -15.02 33.22
N VAL A 200 -11.72 -14.76 32.00
CA VAL A 200 -11.34 -15.54 30.81
C VAL A 200 -9.86 -15.35 30.49
N ILE A 201 -9.36 -14.11 30.53
CA ILE A 201 -7.94 -13.82 30.29
C ILE A 201 -7.03 -14.47 31.34
N GLY A 202 -7.47 -14.54 32.60
CA GLY A 202 -6.73 -15.21 33.67
C GLY A 202 -6.47 -16.69 33.39
N VAL A 203 -7.42 -17.38 32.75
CA VAL A 203 -7.24 -18.78 32.30
C VAL A 203 -6.19 -18.85 31.18
N TRP A 204 -6.21 -17.90 30.24
CA TRP A 204 -5.27 -17.84 29.11
C TRP A 204 -3.86 -17.35 29.49
N GLN A 205 -3.69 -16.65 30.61
CA GLN A 205 -2.39 -16.20 31.10
C GLN A 205 -1.44 -17.34 31.46
N GLY A 206 -1.94 -18.51 31.84
CA GLY A 206 -1.13 -19.68 32.19
C GLY A 206 -0.48 -20.39 30.99
N LYS A 207 -0.61 -19.87 29.77
CA LYS A 207 -0.21 -20.56 28.54
C LYS A 207 0.87 -19.80 27.76
N SER A 208 1.78 -20.55 27.13
CA SER A 208 2.96 -20.02 26.44
C SER A 208 3.08 -20.40 24.96
N ASP A 209 2.20 -21.26 24.43
CA ASP A 209 2.25 -21.82 23.07
C ASP A 209 1.40 -21.04 22.06
N TRP A 210 1.18 -19.74 22.30
CA TRP A 210 0.46 -18.87 21.37
C TRP A 210 1.25 -18.69 20.09
N VAL A 211 0.61 -18.98 18.95
CA VAL A 211 1.18 -18.80 17.61
C VAL A 211 1.25 -17.31 17.27
N ASN A 212 0.23 -16.54 17.70
CA ASN A 212 0.21 -15.11 17.44
C ASN A 212 1.14 -14.33 18.41
N PRO A 213 2.23 -13.71 17.91
CA PRO A 213 3.28 -13.14 18.75
C PRO A 213 2.81 -12.01 19.68
N ALA A 214 1.77 -11.26 19.30
CA ALA A 214 1.28 -10.18 20.17
C ALA A 214 0.26 -10.61 21.24
N ILE A 215 -0.20 -11.87 21.25
CA ILE A 215 -0.76 -12.47 22.47
C ILE A 215 0.33 -12.52 23.53
N GLY A 216 1.51 -13.03 23.18
CA GLY A 216 2.67 -13.10 24.07
C GLY A 216 3.14 -11.73 24.55
N SER A 217 3.16 -10.72 23.68
CA SER A 217 3.55 -9.36 24.06
C SER A 217 2.53 -8.70 25.01
N LEU A 218 1.23 -8.85 24.75
CA LEU A 218 0.17 -8.31 25.60
C LEU A 218 0.10 -9.02 26.95
N LEU A 219 0.33 -10.34 27.00
CA LEU A 219 0.39 -11.11 28.25
C LEU A 219 1.55 -10.68 29.15
N LYS A 220 2.69 -10.27 28.57
CA LYS A 220 3.88 -9.79 29.30
C LYS A 220 3.76 -8.35 29.81
N LYS A 221 2.77 -7.58 29.34
CA LYS A 221 2.58 -6.17 29.74
C LYS A 221 2.09 -6.08 31.19
N ARG A 222 2.87 -5.44 32.07
CA ARG A 222 2.56 -5.32 33.52
C ARG A 222 1.24 -4.60 33.82
N ASN A 223 0.95 -3.50 33.12
CA ASN A 223 -0.31 -2.75 33.25
C ASN A 223 -1.07 -2.79 31.92
N ARG A 224 -2.05 -3.68 31.82
CA ARG A 224 -2.98 -3.74 30.67
C ARG A 224 -4.16 -2.81 30.90
N SER A 225 -4.46 -1.98 29.91
CA SER A 225 -5.72 -1.25 29.85
C SER A 225 -6.89 -2.19 29.53
N ASP A 226 -8.13 -1.75 29.74
CA ASP A 226 -9.31 -2.51 29.29
C ASP A 226 -9.30 -2.75 27.78
N ALA A 227 -8.78 -1.79 27.01
CA ALA A 227 -8.58 -1.94 25.57
C ALA A 227 -7.57 -3.06 25.25
N ASP A 228 -6.47 -3.16 26.01
CA ASP A 228 -5.50 -4.25 25.87
C ASP A 228 -6.12 -5.61 26.20
N ASN A 229 -6.95 -5.68 27.24
CA ASN A 229 -7.65 -6.90 27.63
C ASN A 229 -8.67 -7.34 26.55
N ARG A 230 -9.45 -6.41 26.00
CA ARG A 230 -10.40 -6.72 24.90
C ARG A 230 -9.66 -7.20 23.65
N ARG A 231 -8.54 -6.57 23.31
CA ARG A 231 -7.66 -7.01 22.20
C ARG A 231 -7.14 -8.41 22.46
N LEU A 232 -6.55 -8.65 23.62
CA LEU A 232 -6.00 -9.95 24.01
C LEU A 232 -7.06 -11.06 23.91
N PHE A 233 -8.27 -10.82 24.42
CA PHE A 233 -9.36 -11.80 24.35
C PHE A 233 -9.71 -12.19 22.92
N ARG A 234 -9.75 -11.22 21.99
CA ARG A 234 -10.07 -11.48 20.58
C ARG A 234 -9.02 -12.37 19.91
N TRP A 235 -7.74 -12.12 20.20
CA TRP A 235 -6.65 -12.87 19.59
C TRP A 235 -6.65 -14.31 20.09
N CYS A 236 -6.78 -14.48 21.41
CA CYS A 236 -6.91 -15.79 22.03
C CYS A 236 -8.14 -16.56 21.51
N LEU A 237 -9.31 -15.90 21.40
CA LEU A 237 -10.53 -16.52 20.90
C LEU A 237 -10.37 -16.99 19.45
N ALA A 238 -9.78 -16.15 18.60
CA ALA A 238 -9.66 -16.46 17.18
C ALA A 238 -8.61 -17.52 16.87
N GLU A 239 -7.53 -17.59 17.64
CA GLU A 239 -6.52 -18.65 17.52
C GLU A 239 -7.08 -20.01 17.99
N ARG A 240 -7.96 -20.02 18.99
CA ARG A 240 -8.53 -21.26 19.55
C ARG A 240 -9.78 -21.77 18.85
N ALA A 241 -10.56 -20.86 18.27
CA ALA A 241 -11.80 -21.17 17.58
C ALA A 241 -11.76 -20.64 16.15
N PRO A 242 -10.88 -21.15 15.27
CA PRO A 242 -10.74 -20.66 13.91
C PRO A 242 -12.01 -20.92 13.11
N SER A 243 -12.74 -19.85 12.82
CA SER A 243 -13.92 -19.81 11.97
C SER A 243 -13.84 -18.52 11.16
N PRO A 244 -14.48 -18.43 9.99
CA PRO A 244 -14.58 -17.16 9.27
C PRO A 244 -15.01 -15.99 10.20
N LEU A 245 -15.97 -16.21 11.10
CA LEU A 245 -16.47 -15.22 12.07
C LEU A 245 -15.43 -14.71 13.07
N THR A 246 -14.48 -15.56 13.47
CA THR A 246 -13.43 -15.23 14.44
C THR A 246 -12.14 -14.76 13.74
N ILE A 247 -11.85 -15.29 12.55
CA ILE A 247 -10.68 -14.96 11.70
C ILE A 247 -10.84 -13.57 11.07
N PHE A 248 -12.00 -13.21 10.52
CA PHE A 248 -12.23 -11.87 9.92
C PHE A 248 -12.16 -10.72 10.94
N ARG A 249 -12.11 -11.03 12.23
CA ARG A 249 -12.02 -10.06 13.33
C ARG A 249 -10.65 -10.06 14.02
N GLN A 250 -9.67 -10.79 13.45
CA GLN A 250 -8.27 -10.87 13.89
C GLN A 250 -7.40 -9.67 13.50
N ILE A 251 -7.92 -8.54 13.02
CA ILE A 251 -7.04 -7.49 12.48
C ILE A 251 -6.98 -6.24 13.36
N PRO A 252 -6.13 -6.24 14.40
CA PRO A 252 -5.37 -5.08 14.80
C PRO A 252 -4.06 -5.05 14.01
N TRP A 253 -4.06 -4.21 12.97
CA TRP A 253 -2.88 -3.58 12.39
C TRP A 253 -1.58 -4.42 12.39
N THR A 254 -1.57 -5.44 11.53
CA THR A 254 -0.41 -5.76 10.69
C THR A 254 -0.94 -5.95 9.27
N PRO A 255 -0.29 -5.41 8.23
CA PRO A 255 -0.70 -5.62 6.84
C PRO A 255 -0.47 -7.10 6.50
N ILE A 256 -1.53 -7.91 6.62
CA ILE A 256 -1.56 -9.25 6.04
C ILE A 256 -1.87 -9.04 4.56
N TRP A 257 -0.83 -9.18 3.75
CA TRP A 257 -0.86 -9.21 2.31
C TRP A 257 -1.81 -10.33 1.85
N VAL A 258 -2.97 -9.96 1.31
CA VAL A 258 -3.85 -10.87 0.55
C VAL A 258 -4.31 -10.16 -0.71
N ASN A 259 -4.27 -10.95 -1.79
CA ASN A 259 -4.23 -10.55 -3.18
C ASN A 259 -5.48 -9.83 -3.70
N ARG A 260 -5.22 -9.08 -4.77
CA ARG A 260 -6.10 -8.44 -5.76
C ARG A 260 -7.61 -8.61 -5.72
N VAL A 261 -8.30 -7.46 -5.84
CA VAL A 261 -9.53 -7.24 -6.66
C VAL A 261 -9.67 -5.75 -7.12
N PRO A 262 -9.63 -5.43 -8.45
CA PRO A 262 -9.67 -4.07 -9.00
C PRO A 262 -11.06 -3.40 -9.12
N ALA A 263 -11.10 -2.10 -8.80
CA ALA A 263 -11.96 -1.12 -9.48
C ALA A 263 -11.43 0.30 -9.30
N SER A 264 -11.31 1.00 -10.43
CA SER A 264 -10.76 2.35 -10.63
C SER A 264 -9.26 2.42 -10.34
N ASP A 265 -8.50 3.02 -11.25
CA ASP A 265 -7.04 3.16 -11.15
C ASP A 265 -6.53 3.84 -9.85
N HIS A 266 -7.44 4.26 -8.96
CA HIS A 266 -7.12 4.98 -7.74
C HIS A 266 -7.99 4.68 -6.49
N GLY A 267 -8.91 3.71 -6.52
CA GLY A 267 -9.58 3.18 -5.32
C GLY A 267 -10.29 4.19 -4.40
N VAL A 268 -10.86 5.24 -4.97
CA VAL A 268 -11.43 6.38 -4.22
C VAL A 268 -12.82 6.68 -4.73
N SER A 269 -13.81 6.61 -3.85
CA SER A 269 -15.22 6.87 -4.18
C SER A 269 -15.86 7.78 -3.15
N VAL A 270 -16.58 8.81 -3.62
CA VAL A 270 -17.31 9.72 -2.75
C VAL A 270 -18.75 9.86 -3.25
N VAL A 271 -19.70 9.79 -2.32
CA VAL A 271 -21.12 9.96 -2.62
C VAL A 271 -21.79 10.76 -1.50
N SER A 272 -22.57 11.78 -1.85
CA SER A 272 -23.46 12.42 -0.89
C SER A 272 -24.77 11.64 -0.76
N ALA A 273 -25.19 11.36 0.47
CA ALA A 273 -26.50 10.78 0.78
C ALA A 273 -27.04 11.38 2.08
N GLY A 274 -28.23 12.01 2.03
CA GLY A 274 -28.82 12.68 3.19
C GLY A 274 -27.90 13.77 3.75
N ASP A 275 -27.64 13.76 5.06
CA ASP A 275 -26.73 14.70 5.75
C ASP A 275 -25.24 14.27 5.73
N TYR A 276 -24.90 13.16 5.06
CA TYR A 276 -23.57 12.57 5.08
C TYR A 276 -22.90 12.53 3.71
N LEU A 277 -21.57 12.63 3.71
CA LEU A 277 -20.71 12.20 2.62
C LEU A 277 -20.14 10.84 2.97
N CYS A 278 -20.39 9.88 2.09
CA CYS A 278 -19.90 8.51 2.21
C CYS A 278 -18.65 8.40 1.35
N VAL A 279 -17.52 8.14 1.99
CA VAL A 279 -16.19 8.09 1.37
C VAL A 279 -15.68 6.66 1.47
N GLY A 280 -15.58 6.00 0.32
CA GLY A 280 -14.94 4.70 0.17
C GLY A 280 -13.44 4.91 -0.01
N MET A 281 -12.65 4.33 0.89
CA MET A 281 -11.20 4.41 0.83
C MET A 281 -10.63 3.03 0.54
N TRP A 282 -9.80 2.94 -0.50
CA TRP A 282 -9.00 1.77 -0.82
C TRP A 282 -7.57 1.98 -0.32
N TRP A 283 -7.42 2.19 0.97
CA TRP A 283 -6.12 2.43 1.57
C TRP A 283 -5.83 1.39 2.63
N GLU A 284 -4.68 0.72 2.54
CA GLU A 284 -4.27 -0.36 3.45
C GLU A 284 -4.26 0.08 4.92
N GLN A 285 -4.14 1.39 5.16
CA GLN A 285 -4.19 1.98 6.50
C GLN A 285 -5.62 2.14 7.06
N PHE A 286 -6.65 2.38 6.23
CA PHE A 286 -8.02 2.66 6.70
C PHE A 286 -9.08 1.80 5.99
N PRO A 287 -9.23 0.54 6.41
CA PRO A 287 -10.17 -0.39 5.79
C PRO A 287 -11.63 -0.01 6.10
N GLY A 288 -12.40 0.45 5.12
CA GLY A 288 -13.85 0.68 5.26
C GLY A 288 -14.41 1.91 4.53
N ILE A 289 -15.55 2.40 5.03
CA ILE A 289 -16.27 3.58 4.54
C ILE A 289 -16.27 4.63 5.64
N ALA A 290 -15.84 5.84 5.32
CA ALA A 290 -15.97 6.98 6.21
C ALA A 290 -17.26 7.77 5.91
N PHE A 291 -18.05 8.01 6.94
CA PHE A 291 -19.24 8.86 6.93
C PHE A 291 -18.88 10.21 7.52
N VAL A 292 -18.74 11.22 6.66
CA VAL A 292 -18.46 12.60 7.05
C VAL A 292 -19.78 13.35 7.13
N HIS A 293 -20.16 13.79 8.33
CA HIS A 293 -21.37 14.57 8.51
C HIS A 293 -21.18 15.99 7.95
N LYS A 294 -21.96 16.39 6.93
CA LYS A 294 -21.73 17.62 6.15
C LYS A 294 -21.71 18.91 6.98
N LYS A 295 -22.57 19.01 8.00
CA LYS A 295 -22.66 20.18 8.90
C LYS A 295 -21.63 20.19 10.05
N THR A 296 -21.44 19.06 10.71
CA THR A 296 -20.61 18.99 11.94
C THR A 296 -19.16 18.61 11.66
N GLY A 297 -18.86 18.07 10.48
CA GLY A 297 -17.54 17.57 10.12
C GLY A 297 -17.14 16.28 10.84
N LYS A 298 -18.01 15.70 11.69
CA LYS A 298 -17.70 14.45 12.40
C LYS A 298 -17.59 13.30 11.41
N ILE A 299 -16.50 12.52 11.56
CA ILE A 299 -16.20 11.36 10.74
C ILE A 299 -16.48 10.11 11.57
N HIS A 300 -17.29 9.20 11.03
CA HIS A 300 -17.52 7.87 11.59
C HIS A 300 -17.16 6.81 10.57
N TRP A 301 -16.59 5.70 11.02
CA TRP A 301 -16.17 4.62 10.13
C TRP A 301 -17.18 3.47 10.10
N LEU A 302 -17.32 2.81 8.96
CA LEU A 302 -17.94 1.50 8.83
C LEU A 302 -16.89 0.57 8.24
N THR A 303 -16.60 -0.54 8.90
CA THR A 303 -15.46 -1.42 8.62
C THR A 303 -15.93 -2.86 8.64
N SER A 304 -15.02 -3.82 8.41
CA SER A 304 -15.35 -5.24 8.45
C SER A 304 -15.94 -5.70 9.80
N GLN A 305 -15.54 -5.04 10.89
CA GLN A 305 -16.03 -5.34 12.23
C GLN A 305 -17.51 -4.99 12.41
N TRP A 306 -17.98 -4.00 11.65
CA TRP A 306 -19.37 -3.55 11.63
C TRP A 306 -20.19 -4.16 10.48
N GLY A 307 -19.67 -5.23 9.87
CA GLY A 307 -20.45 -6.08 8.98
C GLY A 307 -20.14 -5.93 7.50
N LEU A 308 -19.17 -5.09 7.11
CA LEU A 308 -18.68 -5.11 5.73
C LEU A 308 -17.91 -6.42 5.48
N PRO A 309 -18.19 -7.19 4.41
CA PRO A 309 -17.44 -8.41 4.10
C PRO A 309 -15.97 -8.15 3.80
N SER A 310 -15.64 -6.93 3.37
CA SER A 310 -14.29 -6.52 3.08
C SER A 310 -14.05 -5.05 3.31
N SER A 311 -12.77 -4.76 3.49
CA SER A 311 -12.14 -3.46 3.60
C SER A 311 -11.88 -2.77 2.26
N SER A 312 -11.84 -3.55 1.17
CA SER A 312 -11.51 -3.05 -0.17
C SER A 312 -12.75 -2.44 -0.82
N VAL A 313 -13.06 -1.19 -0.48
CA VAL A 313 -14.18 -0.46 -1.08
C VAL A 313 -13.81 0.01 -2.48
N GLN A 314 -14.54 -0.48 -3.46
CA GLN A 314 -14.33 -0.22 -4.88
C GLN A 314 -15.10 0.99 -5.38
N ARG A 315 -16.38 1.04 -5.04
CA ARG A 315 -17.31 2.08 -5.49
C ARG A 315 -18.48 2.19 -4.54
N ILE A 316 -18.89 3.41 -4.27
CA ILE A 316 -20.13 3.72 -3.55
C ILE A 316 -21.13 4.29 -4.55
N LEU A 317 -22.39 3.88 -4.41
CA LEU A 317 -23.50 4.37 -5.22
C LEU A 317 -24.64 4.81 -4.31
N ARG A 318 -25.22 5.96 -4.61
CA ARG A 318 -26.44 6.41 -3.94
C ARG A 318 -27.63 5.63 -4.48
N ILE A 319 -28.42 5.00 -3.60
CA ILE A 319 -29.74 4.47 -3.93
C ILE A 319 -30.81 5.50 -3.54
N SER A 320 -30.67 6.08 -2.36
CA SER A 320 -31.54 7.14 -1.82
C SER A 320 -30.76 8.00 -0.82
N ASP A 321 -31.43 8.95 -0.16
CA ASP A 321 -30.81 9.73 0.93
C ASP A 321 -30.51 8.89 2.18
N SER A 322 -31.25 7.79 2.37
CA SER A 322 -31.09 6.90 3.52
C SER A 322 -30.26 5.66 3.22
N GLU A 323 -29.99 5.33 1.96
CA GLU A 323 -29.35 4.07 1.55
C GLU A 323 -28.30 4.26 0.44
N ILE A 324 -27.16 3.61 0.64
CA ILE A 324 -26.08 3.49 -0.35
C ILE A 324 -25.78 2.02 -0.63
N LEU A 325 -25.32 1.73 -1.84
CA LEU A 325 -24.66 0.47 -2.15
C LEU A 325 -23.16 0.66 -2.17
N VAL A 326 -22.45 -0.28 -1.58
CA VAL A 326 -20.99 -0.30 -1.51
C VAL A 326 -20.52 -1.55 -2.22
N ALA A 327 -19.86 -1.38 -3.35
CA ALA A 327 -19.16 -2.45 -4.03
C ALA A 327 -17.79 -2.67 -3.37
N HIS A 328 -17.45 -3.93 -3.14
CA HIS A 328 -16.18 -4.36 -2.61
C HIS A 328 -15.73 -5.65 -3.31
N ASP A 329 -14.50 -6.06 -3.04
CA ASP A 329 -13.89 -7.25 -3.65
C ASP A 329 -14.61 -8.58 -3.46
N GLN A 330 -15.32 -8.74 -2.34
CA GLN A 330 -16.13 -9.93 -2.07
C GLN A 330 -17.57 -9.83 -2.62
N GLY A 331 -18.00 -8.69 -3.17
CA GLY A 331 -19.39 -8.47 -3.62
C GLY A 331 -19.93 -7.07 -3.32
N PHE A 332 -21.13 -6.98 -2.75
CA PHE A 332 -21.84 -5.73 -2.47
C PHE A 332 -22.44 -5.69 -1.07
N SER A 333 -22.44 -4.51 -0.46
CA SER A 333 -23.07 -4.24 0.81
C SER A 333 -24.11 -3.14 0.66
N LEU A 334 -25.35 -3.39 1.08
CA LEU A 334 -26.39 -2.37 1.23
C LEU A 334 -26.23 -1.72 2.61
N VAL A 335 -26.04 -0.40 2.65
CA VAL A 335 -25.76 0.32 3.89
C VAL A 335 -26.80 1.42 4.12
N GLU A 336 -27.34 1.45 5.33
CA GLU A 336 -28.21 2.52 5.84
C GLU A 336 -27.34 3.68 6.33
N VAL A 337 -27.55 4.86 5.76
CA VAL A 337 -26.68 6.03 5.94
C VAL A 337 -26.88 6.68 7.31
N GLU A 338 -28.12 6.91 7.73
CA GLU A 338 -28.41 7.58 9.02
C GLU A 338 -27.93 6.77 10.22
N ARG A 339 -28.12 5.44 10.17
CA ARG A 339 -27.68 4.51 11.21
C ARG A 339 -26.25 4.03 11.03
N GLN A 340 -25.61 4.35 9.90
CA GLN A 340 -24.26 3.93 9.53
C GLN A 340 -24.09 2.42 9.75
N LYS A 341 -25.01 1.64 9.17
CA LYS A 341 -25.14 0.21 9.42
C LYS A 341 -25.34 -0.57 8.13
N VAL A 342 -24.61 -1.67 7.99
CA VAL A 342 -24.85 -2.62 6.89
C VAL A 342 -26.19 -3.34 7.11
N LYS A 343 -27.09 -3.26 6.12
CA LYS A 343 -28.39 -3.93 6.10
C LYS A 343 -28.33 -5.34 5.53
N ALA A 344 -27.57 -5.53 4.46
CA ALA A 344 -27.44 -6.79 3.75
C ALA A 344 -26.12 -6.86 2.98
N ASN A 345 -25.59 -8.07 2.85
CA ASN A 345 -24.43 -8.38 2.01
C ASN A 345 -24.85 -9.31 0.88
N TYR A 346 -24.24 -9.12 -0.30
CA TYR A 346 -24.45 -9.92 -1.50
C TYR A 346 -23.09 -10.31 -2.06
N LEU A 347 -22.68 -11.56 -1.87
CA LEU A 347 -21.33 -12.01 -2.20
C LEU A 347 -21.22 -12.52 -3.64
N PHE A 348 -20.05 -12.35 -4.26
CA PHE A 348 -19.76 -12.94 -5.57
C PHE A 348 -19.84 -14.48 -5.50
N GLY A 349 -20.40 -15.10 -6.55
CA GLY A 349 -20.72 -16.53 -6.56
C GLY A 349 -22.03 -16.90 -5.86
N GLU A 350 -22.67 -15.99 -5.12
CA GLU A 350 -23.97 -16.20 -4.48
C GLU A 350 -25.10 -15.43 -5.17
N GLY A 351 -26.35 -15.87 -4.96
CA GLY A 351 -27.53 -15.16 -5.48
C GLY A 351 -27.51 -14.94 -7.00
N GLY A 352 -26.75 -15.73 -7.76
CA GLY A 352 -26.61 -15.49 -9.19
C GLY A 352 -25.69 -14.32 -9.56
N LEU A 353 -24.84 -13.81 -8.65
CA LEU A 353 -23.69 -12.97 -9.01
C LEU A 353 -22.55 -13.82 -9.59
N PRO A 354 -21.77 -13.29 -10.54
CA PRO A 354 -20.61 -14.00 -11.09
C PRO A 354 -19.51 -14.16 -10.04
N PHE A 355 -18.56 -15.06 -10.29
CA PHE A 355 -17.28 -15.03 -9.58
C PHE A 355 -16.48 -13.82 -10.06
N TYR A 356 -15.65 -13.30 -9.16
CA TYR A 356 -14.81 -12.16 -9.47
C TYR A 356 -13.59 -12.58 -10.29
N ASN A 357 -13.43 -12.00 -11.49
CA ASN A 357 -12.41 -12.43 -12.47
C ASN A 357 -11.29 -11.40 -12.69
N GLY A 358 -11.18 -10.37 -11.85
CA GLY A 358 -10.18 -9.32 -12.02
C GLY A 358 -10.48 -8.27 -13.09
N ARG A 359 -11.67 -8.28 -13.70
CA ARG A 359 -12.13 -7.21 -14.61
C ARG A 359 -12.85 -6.10 -13.85
N ASP A 360 -12.76 -4.91 -14.42
CA ASP A 360 -13.36 -3.70 -13.89
C ASP A 360 -14.89 -3.79 -13.85
N LEU A 361 -15.46 -3.45 -12.70
CA LEU A 361 -16.90 -3.48 -12.49
C LEU A 361 -17.52 -2.11 -12.77
N ARG A 362 -18.55 -2.10 -13.61
CA ARG A 362 -19.38 -0.92 -13.90
C ARG A 362 -20.77 -1.12 -13.33
N LEU A 363 -21.29 -0.09 -12.68
CA LEU A 363 -22.51 -0.18 -11.90
C LEU A 363 -23.43 0.99 -12.19
N SER A 364 -24.71 0.69 -12.34
CA SER A 364 -25.76 1.71 -12.34
C SER A 364 -26.96 1.23 -11.53
N VAL A 365 -27.46 2.10 -10.67
CA VAL A 365 -28.77 1.92 -10.05
C VAL A 365 -29.84 2.18 -11.11
N VAL A 366 -30.79 1.27 -11.28
CA VAL A 366 -31.93 1.44 -12.19
C VAL A 366 -33.11 2.01 -11.43
N ASN A 367 -33.41 1.43 -10.27
CA ASN A 367 -34.41 1.93 -9.33
C ASN A 367 -34.06 1.46 -7.90
N ARG A 368 -34.93 1.74 -6.92
CA ARG A 368 -34.70 1.38 -5.51
C ARG A 368 -34.58 -0.14 -5.24
N SER A 369 -35.01 -0.97 -6.17
CA SER A 369 -35.03 -2.43 -6.05
C SER A 369 -34.12 -3.14 -7.04
N ALA A 370 -33.59 -2.46 -8.06
CA ALA A 370 -32.90 -3.11 -9.16
C ALA A 370 -31.66 -2.35 -9.63
N MET A 371 -30.65 -3.13 -10.05
CA MET A 371 -29.35 -2.63 -10.47
C MET A 371 -28.82 -3.37 -11.68
N LEU A 372 -27.98 -2.67 -12.44
CA LEU A 372 -27.21 -3.19 -13.55
C LEU A 372 -25.74 -3.23 -13.20
N PHE A 373 -25.12 -4.35 -13.55
CA PHE A 373 -23.70 -4.63 -13.40
C PHE A 373 -23.17 -4.94 -14.78
N ALA A 374 -22.02 -4.37 -15.14
CA ALA A 374 -21.25 -4.87 -16.26
C ALA A 374 -19.81 -5.14 -15.87
N TRP A 375 -19.24 -6.18 -16.48
CA TRP A 375 -17.79 -6.43 -16.49
C TRP A 375 -17.40 -6.87 -17.91
N GLY A 376 -16.46 -6.14 -18.52
CA GLY A 376 -16.20 -6.29 -19.95
C GLY A 376 -17.48 -6.07 -20.78
N ARG A 377 -17.92 -7.11 -21.51
CA ARG A 377 -19.15 -7.11 -22.33
C ARG A 377 -20.37 -7.75 -21.66
N GLN A 378 -20.21 -8.33 -20.47
CA GLN A 378 -21.28 -9.07 -19.80
C GLN A 378 -22.12 -8.14 -18.94
N ILE A 379 -23.43 -8.41 -18.85
CA ILE A 379 -24.36 -7.63 -18.03
C ILE A 379 -25.17 -8.54 -17.12
N VAL A 380 -25.34 -8.11 -15.87
CA VAL A 380 -26.23 -8.76 -14.91
C VAL A 380 -27.25 -7.76 -14.41
N PHE A 381 -28.52 -8.19 -14.38
CA PHE A 381 -29.60 -7.46 -13.73
C PHE A 381 -29.88 -8.11 -12.38
N PHE A 382 -29.66 -7.35 -11.30
CA PHE A 382 -29.80 -7.83 -9.92
C PHE A 382 -30.95 -7.13 -9.22
N ASP A 383 -31.77 -7.90 -8.54
CA ASP A 383 -32.80 -7.40 -7.63
C ASP A 383 -32.26 -7.35 -6.22
N ILE A 384 -32.13 -6.14 -5.68
CA ILE A 384 -31.62 -5.89 -4.34
C ILE A 384 -32.57 -6.50 -3.30
N ARG A 385 -33.89 -6.38 -3.49
CA ARG A 385 -34.88 -6.87 -2.51
C ARG A 385 -34.96 -8.39 -2.50
N ALA A 386 -34.95 -9.00 -3.68
CA ALA A 386 -34.95 -10.45 -3.79
C ALA A 386 -33.59 -11.08 -3.49
N GLY A 387 -32.52 -10.28 -3.49
CA GLY A 387 -31.14 -10.74 -3.24
C GLY A 387 -30.62 -11.71 -4.28
N ARG A 388 -31.10 -11.60 -5.53
CA ARG A 388 -30.69 -12.48 -6.62
C ARG A 388 -30.64 -11.80 -7.98
N ALA A 389 -29.77 -12.30 -8.85
CA ALA A 389 -29.77 -11.97 -10.26
C ALA A 389 -31.05 -12.50 -10.91
N ILE A 390 -31.77 -11.62 -11.60
CA ILE A 390 -32.96 -11.98 -12.37
C ILE A 390 -32.54 -12.46 -13.76
N LYS A 391 -31.54 -11.80 -14.38
CA LYS A 391 -31.07 -12.15 -15.72
C LYS A 391 -29.57 -11.88 -15.89
N ARG A 392 -28.92 -12.74 -16.69
CA ARG A 392 -27.50 -12.63 -17.07
C ARG A 392 -27.41 -12.61 -18.60
N LEU A 393 -26.60 -11.70 -19.13
CA LEU A 393 -26.27 -11.59 -20.55
C LEU A 393 -24.78 -11.92 -20.71
N TYR A 394 -24.48 -13.01 -21.41
CA TYR A 394 -23.12 -13.52 -21.60
C TYR A 394 -22.40 -12.88 -22.80
N GLU A 395 -21.08 -13.06 -22.87
CA GLU A 395 -20.17 -12.51 -23.90
C GLU A 395 -20.53 -12.91 -25.34
N ASP A 396 -21.23 -14.05 -25.52
CA ASP A 396 -21.67 -14.53 -26.84
C ASP A 396 -22.85 -13.72 -27.42
N SER A 397 -23.39 -12.76 -26.66
CA SER A 397 -24.35 -11.81 -27.21
C SER A 397 -23.66 -10.79 -28.11
N GLU A 398 -24.09 -10.68 -29.36
CA GLU A 398 -23.62 -9.65 -30.32
C GLU A 398 -24.03 -8.21 -29.94
N LEU A 399 -24.59 -8.02 -28.73
CA LEU A 399 -25.14 -6.75 -28.24
C LEU A 399 -24.09 -5.63 -28.20
N PHE A 400 -22.89 -5.90 -27.71
CA PHE A 400 -21.81 -4.91 -27.60
C PHE A 400 -20.57 -5.36 -28.35
N GLN A 401 -19.96 -4.49 -29.16
CA GLN A 401 -18.75 -4.82 -29.93
C GLN A 401 -17.43 -4.57 -29.17
N SER A 402 -17.48 -3.88 -28.03
CA SER A 402 -16.32 -3.60 -27.18
C SER A 402 -16.70 -3.60 -25.70
N ASP A 403 -15.71 -3.50 -24.82
CA ASP A 403 -15.93 -3.46 -23.37
C ASP A 403 -16.70 -2.21 -22.94
N ILE A 404 -17.59 -2.39 -21.96
CA ILE A 404 -18.41 -1.33 -21.38
C ILE A 404 -17.55 -0.48 -20.45
N SER A 405 -17.38 0.80 -20.78
CA SER A 405 -16.58 1.75 -20.02
C SER A 405 -17.37 2.45 -18.92
N VAL A 406 -18.67 2.69 -19.11
CA VAL A 406 -19.56 3.35 -18.13
C VAL A 406 -21.03 2.96 -18.40
N ILE A 407 -21.85 2.94 -17.34
CA ILE A 407 -23.29 2.66 -17.44
C ILE A 407 -24.06 3.78 -16.73
N LYS A 408 -25.17 4.21 -17.33
CA LYS A 408 -26.11 5.13 -16.68
C LYS A 408 -27.55 4.74 -17.01
N SER A 409 -28.38 4.56 -15.99
CA SER A 409 -29.83 4.44 -16.16
C SER A 409 -30.49 5.82 -16.18
N GLY A 410 -31.44 6.02 -17.09
CA GLY A 410 -32.26 7.23 -17.17
C GLY A 410 -33.46 7.23 -16.23
N GLY A 411 -33.77 6.10 -15.58
CA GLY A 411 -34.91 5.96 -14.65
C GLY A 411 -36.29 5.83 -15.32
N ASP A 412 -36.40 6.13 -16.61
CA ASP A 412 -37.58 6.00 -17.47
C ASP A 412 -37.60 4.70 -18.29
N GLY A 413 -36.73 3.76 -17.95
CA GLY A 413 -36.53 2.52 -18.69
C GLY A 413 -35.44 2.61 -19.75
N ARG A 414 -34.83 3.78 -20.00
CA ARG A 414 -33.63 3.88 -20.85
C ARG A 414 -32.35 3.57 -20.08
N VAL A 415 -31.41 2.93 -20.76
CA VAL A 415 -30.08 2.63 -20.25
C VAL A 415 -29.03 3.02 -21.30
N PHE A 416 -28.01 3.72 -20.85
CA PHE A 416 -26.90 4.19 -21.66
C PHE A 416 -25.62 3.44 -21.30
N PHE A 417 -24.91 2.97 -22.32
CA PHE A 417 -23.65 2.24 -22.22
C PHE A 417 -22.56 3.00 -22.98
N GLY A 418 -21.51 3.40 -22.27
CA GLY A 418 -20.28 3.88 -22.89
C GLY A 418 -19.45 2.70 -23.38
N LEU A 419 -18.95 2.81 -24.61
CA LEU A 419 -18.08 1.85 -25.27
C LEU A 419 -16.80 2.56 -25.72
N VAL A 420 -15.79 1.78 -26.14
CA VAL A 420 -14.60 2.35 -26.77
C VAL A 420 -14.99 2.95 -28.12
N GLY A 421 -15.01 4.29 -28.21
CA GLY A 421 -15.34 5.02 -29.44
C GLY A 421 -16.83 5.17 -29.76
N GLY A 422 -17.73 4.92 -28.80
CA GLY A 422 -19.17 5.04 -29.04
C GLY A 422 -20.00 5.03 -27.76
N LEU A 423 -21.27 5.39 -27.90
CA LEU A 423 -22.26 5.30 -26.84
C LEU A 423 -23.50 4.60 -27.39
N VAL A 424 -24.08 3.70 -26.61
CA VAL A 424 -25.27 2.94 -26.97
C VAL A 424 -26.40 3.26 -25.98
N GLU A 425 -27.58 3.56 -26.50
CA GLU A 425 -28.84 3.63 -25.76
C GLU A 425 -29.69 2.42 -26.08
N MET A 426 -30.27 1.83 -25.03
CA MET A 426 -31.21 0.71 -25.13
C MET A 426 -32.39 0.91 -24.18
N ASN A 427 -33.54 0.35 -24.54
CA ASN A 427 -34.61 0.15 -23.58
C ASN A 427 -34.26 -1.02 -22.65
N LEU A 428 -34.59 -0.92 -21.37
CA LEU A 428 -34.37 -1.96 -20.37
C LEU A 428 -35.07 -3.27 -20.74
N TRP A 429 -36.27 -3.21 -21.34
CA TRP A 429 -36.98 -4.39 -21.81
C TRP A 429 -36.30 -5.05 -23.00
N ASP A 430 -35.78 -4.28 -23.95
CA ASP A 430 -35.03 -4.79 -25.10
C ASP A 430 -33.73 -5.47 -24.64
N LEU A 431 -33.03 -4.84 -23.69
CA LEU A 431 -31.86 -5.42 -23.03
C LEU A 431 -32.20 -6.74 -22.33
N LEU A 432 -33.30 -6.79 -21.57
CA LEU A 432 -33.75 -7.98 -20.86
C LEU A 432 -34.32 -9.07 -21.79
N SER A 433 -34.74 -8.73 -23.01
CA SER A 433 -35.23 -9.69 -24.00
C SER A 433 -34.17 -10.09 -25.03
N GLU A 434 -32.94 -9.57 -24.91
CA GLU A 434 -31.84 -9.78 -25.86
C GLU A 434 -32.18 -9.33 -27.29
N VAL A 435 -33.08 -8.35 -27.40
CA VAL A 435 -33.45 -7.75 -28.67
C VAL A 435 -32.43 -6.66 -28.99
N GLY A 436 -31.71 -6.79 -30.11
CA GLY A 436 -30.66 -5.86 -30.56
C GLY A 436 -31.15 -4.50 -31.03
N ASN A 437 -32.31 -4.03 -30.56
CA ASN A 437 -32.84 -2.71 -30.91
C ASN A 437 -32.09 -1.66 -30.09
N GLN A 438 -30.99 -1.15 -30.66
CA GLN A 438 -30.08 -0.22 -30.02
C GLN A 438 -29.94 1.06 -30.83
N LYS A 439 -29.84 2.19 -30.13
CA LYS A 439 -29.55 3.49 -30.74
C LYS A 439 -28.12 3.89 -30.42
N THR A 440 -27.30 4.02 -31.45
CA THR A 440 -25.88 4.33 -31.31
C THR A 440 -25.62 5.80 -31.53
N TYR A 441 -24.82 6.40 -30.65
CA TYR A 441 -24.32 7.75 -30.74
C TYR A 441 -22.80 7.72 -30.93
N SER A 442 -22.31 8.46 -31.92
CA SER A 442 -20.87 8.64 -32.11
C SER A 442 -20.33 9.67 -31.13
N VAL A 443 -19.28 9.29 -30.40
CA VAL A 443 -18.55 10.17 -29.48
C VAL A 443 -17.05 10.10 -29.80
N LEU A 444 -16.35 11.23 -29.65
CA LEU A 444 -14.95 11.39 -30.04
C LEU A 444 -13.97 10.90 -28.97
N GLY A 445 -14.22 9.72 -28.39
CA GLY A 445 -13.40 9.10 -27.35
C GLY A 445 -14.16 8.04 -26.54
N THR A 446 -13.50 7.51 -25.51
CA THR A 446 -14.10 6.57 -24.54
C THR A 446 -14.81 7.37 -23.46
N ALA A 447 -16.10 7.11 -23.25
CA ALA A 447 -16.88 7.77 -22.20
C ALA A 447 -16.43 7.28 -20.80
N THR A 448 -16.15 8.23 -19.91
CA THR A 448 -15.71 8.01 -18.52
C THR A 448 -16.79 8.36 -17.52
N SER A 449 -17.65 9.33 -17.85
CA SER A 449 -18.78 9.74 -17.01
C SER A 449 -20.01 10.10 -17.84
N LEU A 450 -21.20 9.82 -17.29
CA LEU A 450 -22.48 10.07 -17.93
C LEU A 450 -23.45 10.72 -16.95
N SER A 451 -24.12 11.78 -17.38
CA SER A 451 -25.19 12.42 -16.62
C SER A 451 -26.34 12.83 -17.53
N LEU A 452 -27.57 12.59 -17.07
CA LEU A 452 -28.79 12.84 -17.84
C LEU A 452 -29.42 14.16 -17.37
N ASP A 453 -29.77 15.02 -18.33
CA ASP A 453 -30.50 16.28 -18.13
C ASP A 453 -31.74 16.28 -19.05
N GLY A 454 -32.81 15.66 -18.56
CA GLY A 454 -34.04 15.47 -19.36
C GLY A 454 -33.77 14.62 -20.60
N ASN A 455 -33.90 15.22 -21.78
CA ASN A 455 -33.62 14.56 -23.06
C ASN A 455 -32.22 14.84 -23.63
N ARG A 456 -31.33 15.40 -22.80
CA ARG A 456 -29.93 15.62 -23.16
C ARG A 456 -29.04 14.76 -22.28
N LEU A 457 -27.96 14.25 -22.86
CA LEU A 457 -26.97 13.44 -22.19
C LEU A 457 -25.61 14.15 -22.19
N LEU A 458 -25.10 14.43 -21.00
CA LEU A 458 -23.76 14.93 -20.78
C LEU A 458 -22.79 13.73 -20.70
N VAL A 459 -21.75 13.77 -21.51
CA VAL A 459 -20.74 12.72 -21.64
C VAL A 459 -19.37 13.32 -21.37
N GLY A 460 -18.73 12.90 -20.28
CA GLY A 460 -17.32 13.12 -20.04
C GLY A 460 -16.51 11.99 -20.69
N MET A 461 -15.39 12.33 -21.32
CA MET A 461 -14.55 11.39 -22.06
C MET A 461 -13.09 11.45 -21.60
N GLN A 462 -12.35 10.39 -21.94
CA GLN A 462 -10.89 10.39 -21.88
C GLN A 462 -10.28 11.52 -22.74
N GLY A 463 -9.13 12.03 -22.33
CA GLY A 463 -8.42 13.10 -23.01
C GLY A 463 -9.05 14.49 -22.85
N GLY A 464 -9.90 14.71 -21.85
CA GLY A 464 -10.44 16.04 -21.53
C GLY A 464 -11.56 16.53 -22.42
N LYS A 465 -12.27 15.65 -23.11
CA LYS A 465 -13.44 16.04 -23.93
C LYS A 465 -14.74 15.94 -23.14
N ILE A 466 -15.63 16.88 -23.40
CA ILE A 466 -17.02 16.85 -22.93
C ILE A 466 -17.91 16.91 -24.16
N ALA A 467 -18.97 16.10 -24.18
CA ALA A 467 -20.03 16.20 -25.18
C ALA A 467 -21.40 16.37 -24.51
N LEU A 468 -22.25 17.18 -25.13
CA LEU A 468 -23.67 17.29 -24.85
C LEU A 468 -24.39 16.69 -26.06
N LEU A 469 -25.03 15.54 -25.85
CA LEU A 469 -25.80 14.83 -26.87
C LEU A 469 -27.28 15.13 -26.68
N ASP A 470 -27.94 15.60 -27.73
CA ASP A 470 -29.39 15.72 -27.77
C ASP A 470 -29.96 14.41 -28.31
N LEU A 471 -30.75 13.73 -27.48
CA LEU A 471 -31.24 12.38 -27.78
C LEU A 471 -32.34 12.40 -28.86
N GLU A 472 -32.99 13.53 -29.12
CA GLU A 472 -34.00 13.67 -30.18
C GLU A 472 -33.43 14.24 -31.48
N ASN A 473 -32.52 15.22 -31.39
CA ASN A 473 -31.99 15.91 -32.54
C ASN A 473 -30.45 15.89 -32.60
N PRO A 474 -29.83 15.00 -33.41
CA PRO A 474 -28.37 14.90 -33.53
C PRO A 474 -27.66 16.19 -33.94
N ALA A 475 -28.33 17.12 -34.65
CA ALA A 475 -27.77 18.41 -35.01
C ALA A 475 -27.52 19.35 -33.80
N GLY A 476 -28.17 19.05 -32.67
CA GLY A 476 -27.99 19.72 -31.38
C GLY A 476 -26.74 19.26 -30.61
N ASN A 477 -26.03 18.23 -31.09
CA ASN A 477 -24.85 17.72 -30.40
C ASN A 477 -23.72 18.76 -30.39
N ARG A 478 -23.07 18.93 -29.23
CA ARG A 478 -21.94 19.83 -29.04
C ARG A 478 -20.83 19.13 -28.29
N SER A 479 -19.59 19.50 -28.57
CA SER A 479 -18.44 19.01 -27.83
C SER A 479 -17.41 20.11 -27.61
N VAL A 480 -16.72 20.02 -26.48
CA VAL A 480 -15.67 20.96 -26.08
C VAL A 480 -14.47 20.17 -25.57
N GLN A 481 -13.28 20.62 -25.97
CA GLN A 481 -12.00 20.15 -25.45
C GLN A 481 -11.61 21.04 -24.27
N LEU A 482 -11.41 20.44 -23.09
CA LEU A 482 -10.85 21.13 -21.94
C LEU A 482 -9.36 21.41 -22.18
N PRO A 483 -8.80 22.48 -21.56
CA PRO A 483 -7.38 22.72 -21.54
C PRO A 483 -6.60 21.49 -21.03
N GLU A 484 -5.42 21.26 -21.60
CA GLU A 484 -4.48 20.27 -21.08
C GLU A 484 -4.02 20.67 -19.67
N GLY A 485 -3.78 19.68 -18.80
CA GLY A 485 -3.32 19.94 -17.44
C GLY A 485 -1.90 20.49 -17.39
N GLY A 486 -1.47 21.09 -16.28
CA GLY A 486 -0.07 21.45 -16.06
C GLY A 486 0.78 20.27 -15.57
N ILE A 487 2.11 20.42 -15.57
CA ILE A 487 3.02 19.58 -14.77
C ILE A 487 3.11 20.21 -13.38
N TYR A 488 2.70 19.51 -12.34
CA TYR A 488 2.77 20.00 -10.96
C TYR A 488 3.98 19.38 -10.26
N LEU A 489 4.75 20.19 -9.53
CA LEU A 489 5.86 19.69 -8.72
C LEU A 489 5.33 19.31 -7.33
N HIS A 490 5.41 18.04 -7.00
CA HIS A 490 4.86 17.44 -5.79
C HIS A 490 5.91 17.34 -4.67
N TRP A 491 6.28 18.49 -4.06
CA TRP A 491 7.17 18.50 -2.87
C TRP A 491 6.64 17.68 -1.70
N ARG A 492 5.31 17.55 -1.63
CA ARG A 492 4.60 16.76 -0.62
C ARG A 492 4.98 15.28 -0.63
N ASN A 493 5.51 14.75 -1.74
CA ASN A 493 5.99 13.37 -1.82
C ASN A 493 6.96 13.00 -0.67
N TYR A 494 7.80 13.94 -0.24
CA TYR A 494 8.71 13.74 0.90
C TYR A 494 7.99 13.73 2.24
N GLU A 495 6.95 14.56 2.41
CA GLU A 495 6.14 14.58 3.62
C GLU A 495 5.28 13.32 3.72
N ASP A 496 4.64 12.94 2.63
CA ASP A 496 3.83 11.72 2.55
C ASP A 496 4.72 10.49 2.80
N LEU A 497 5.92 10.42 2.24
CA LEU A 497 6.90 9.36 2.56
C LEU A 497 7.13 9.19 4.07
N LEU A 498 7.30 10.30 4.80
CA LEU A 498 7.56 10.29 6.25
C LEU A 498 6.32 9.94 7.08
N ARG A 499 5.11 10.19 6.56
CA ARG A 499 3.84 9.86 7.20
C ARG A 499 3.40 8.42 6.92
N MET A 500 3.60 7.93 5.70
CA MET A 500 3.08 6.64 5.23
C MET A 500 3.85 5.44 5.78
N ILE A 501 5.17 5.58 5.94
CA ILE A 501 6.01 4.53 6.51
C ILE A 501 6.92 5.11 7.60
N PRO A 502 7.36 4.30 8.57
CA PRO A 502 8.35 4.73 9.56
C PRO A 502 9.76 4.81 8.93
N PHE A 503 9.91 5.65 7.89
CA PHE A 503 11.13 5.79 7.08
C PHE A 503 12.34 6.14 7.95
N GLY A 504 12.18 7.04 8.93
CA GLY A 504 13.25 7.40 9.86
C GLY A 504 13.76 6.20 10.69
N THR A 505 12.88 5.28 11.06
CA THR A 505 13.26 4.03 11.74
C THR A 505 14.04 3.12 10.80
N PHE A 506 13.56 2.92 9.57
CA PHE A 506 14.26 2.11 8.57
C PHE A 506 15.64 2.68 8.23
N PHE A 507 15.74 4.00 8.10
CA PHE A 507 16.98 4.70 7.85
C PHE A 507 18.01 4.52 8.97
N THR A 508 17.55 4.68 10.22
CA THR A 508 18.41 4.47 11.40
C THR A 508 18.82 3.01 11.54
N ASN A 509 17.90 2.06 11.30
CA ASN A 509 18.20 0.63 11.30
C ASN A 509 19.27 0.28 10.26
N SER A 510 19.13 0.75 9.03
CA SER A 510 20.13 0.55 7.97
C SER A 510 21.49 1.07 8.36
N LEU A 511 21.58 2.31 8.87
CA LEU A 511 22.87 2.88 9.29
C LEU A 511 23.53 2.07 10.42
N LEU A 512 22.74 1.67 11.43
CA LEU A 512 23.24 0.88 12.55
C LEU A 512 23.68 -0.52 12.11
N ILE A 513 22.87 -1.22 11.32
CA ILE A 513 23.17 -2.55 10.83
C ILE A 513 24.43 -2.50 9.95
N CYS A 514 24.45 -1.65 8.92
CA CYS A 514 25.57 -1.55 7.99
C CYS A 514 26.85 -1.09 8.70
N GLY A 515 26.78 -0.06 9.54
CA GLY A 515 27.93 0.46 10.28
C GLY A 515 28.53 -0.60 11.23
N THR A 516 27.68 -1.33 11.95
CA THR A 516 28.16 -2.39 12.86
C THR A 516 28.74 -3.58 12.10
N THR A 517 28.10 -4.00 11.01
CA THR A 517 28.63 -5.05 10.12
C THR A 517 29.99 -4.66 9.57
N VAL A 518 30.17 -3.43 9.09
CA VAL A 518 31.48 -2.95 8.59
C VAL A 518 32.54 -3.04 9.68
N LEU A 519 32.24 -2.59 10.90
CA LEU A 519 33.18 -2.65 12.02
C LEU A 519 33.58 -4.10 12.35
N ILE A 520 32.61 -5.01 12.41
CA ILE A 520 32.87 -6.44 12.68
C ILE A 520 33.70 -7.06 11.56
N CYS A 521 33.30 -6.86 10.30
CA CYS A 521 34.01 -7.40 9.14
C CYS A 521 35.43 -6.84 9.04
N LEU A 522 35.65 -5.54 9.27
CA LEU A 522 36.99 -4.96 9.26
C LEU A 522 37.84 -5.50 10.41
N LEU A 523 37.29 -5.63 11.62
CA LEU A 523 38.06 -6.13 12.77
C LEU A 523 38.47 -7.59 12.57
N LEU A 524 37.51 -8.47 12.30
CA LEU A 524 37.76 -9.90 12.11
C LEU A 524 38.52 -10.17 10.80
N GLY A 525 38.15 -9.48 9.72
CA GLY A 525 38.77 -9.61 8.41
C GLY A 525 40.19 -9.06 8.40
N SER A 526 40.51 -8.03 9.19
CA SER A 526 41.89 -7.55 9.31
C SER A 526 42.77 -8.57 10.01
N LEU A 527 42.28 -9.18 11.09
CA LEU A 527 43.00 -10.23 11.80
C LEU A 527 43.21 -11.47 10.91
N ALA A 528 42.15 -11.94 10.25
CA ALA A 528 42.21 -13.08 9.34
C ALA A 528 43.10 -12.79 8.12
N GLY A 529 42.92 -11.63 7.49
CA GLY A 529 43.70 -11.20 6.33
C GLY A 529 45.18 -11.04 6.67
N PHE A 530 45.52 -10.48 7.83
CA PHE A 530 46.90 -10.36 8.27
C PHE A 530 47.53 -11.73 8.51
N GLY A 531 46.87 -12.62 9.26
CA GLY A 531 47.34 -13.99 9.47
C GLY A 531 47.57 -14.74 8.16
N LEU A 532 46.65 -14.62 7.21
CA LEU A 532 46.76 -15.21 5.88
C LEU A 532 47.84 -14.56 5.00
N SER A 533 48.17 -13.28 5.21
CA SER A 533 49.23 -12.59 4.48
C SER A 533 50.62 -13.13 4.85
N ARG A 534 50.78 -13.56 6.11
CA ARG A 534 52.04 -14.11 6.65
C ARG A 534 52.09 -15.64 6.67
N ALA A 535 50.96 -16.32 6.49
CA ALA A 535 50.86 -17.78 6.39
C ALA A 535 51.70 -18.42 5.26
N THR A 536 51.99 -19.71 5.39
CA THR A 536 52.72 -20.51 4.39
C THR A 536 51.97 -20.55 3.05
N ARG A 537 52.70 -20.72 1.94
CA ARG A 537 52.13 -20.74 0.59
C ARG A 537 51.00 -21.77 0.45
N ARG A 538 51.17 -22.96 1.03
CA ARG A 538 50.16 -24.05 0.95
C ARG A 538 48.88 -23.69 1.69
N LEU A 539 48.97 -23.24 2.95
CA LEU A 539 47.80 -22.85 3.74
C LEU A 539 47.04 -21.70 3.07
N ARG A 540 47.78 -20.72 2.57
CA ARG A 540 47.23 -19.56 1.87
C ARG A 540 46.40 -19.95 0.64
N VAL A 541 46.94 -20.83 -0.21
CA VAL A 541 46.25 -21.28 -1.43
C VAL A 541 44.96 -22.00 -1.06
N VAL A 542 45.00 -22.90 -0.07
CA VAL A 542 43.82 -23.67 0.36
C VAL A 542 42.75 -22.78 0.97
N VAL A 543 43.11 -21.90 1.91
CA VAL A 543 42.14 -21.01 2.57
C VAL A 543 41.58 -19.99 1.58
N ASN A 544 42.42 -19.35 0.75
CA ASN A 544 41.94 -18.39 -0.24
C ASN A 544 41.01 -19.05 -1.27
N ALA A 545 41.31 -20.28 -1.69
CA ALA A 545 40.39 -21.04 -2.51
C ALA A 545 39.05 -21.20 -1.78
N GLY A 546 39.03 -21.68 -0.54
CA GLY A 546 37.80 -21.83 0.25
C GLY A 546 37.00 -20.52 0.40
N LEU A 547 37.68 -19.40 0.68
CA LEU A 547 37.05 -18.08 0.78
C LEU A 547 36.39 -17.68 -0.55
N ILE A 548 37.07 -17.85 -1.69
CA ILE A 548 36.51 -17.52 -3.01
C ILE A 548 35.38 -18.48 -3.38
N TRP A 549 35.56 -19.79 -3.18
CA TRP A 549 34.53 -20.80 -3.45
C TRP A 549 33.23 -20.52 -2.69
N SER A 550 33.32 -20.04 -1.44
CA SER A 550 32.14 -19.63 -0.67
C SER A 550 31.34 -18.47 -1.30
N GLN A 551 32.01 -17.61 -2.09
CA GLN A 551 31.41 -16.43 -2.73
C GLN A 551 30.89 -16.72 -4.15
N ILE A 552 31.26 -17.86 -4.74
CA ILE A 552 30.72 -18.29 -6.05
C ILE A 552 29.27 -18.74 -5.89
N VAL A 553 28.89 -19.25 -4.72
CA VAL A 553 27.51 -19.67 -4.43
C VAL A 553 26.60 -18.42 -4.45
N PRO A 554 25.53 -18.39 -5.27
CA PRO A 554 24.58 -17.30 -5.25
C PRO A 554 23.96 -17.15 -3.86
N ASN A 555 24.13 -15.98 -3.24
CA ASN A 555 23.63 -15.67 -1.89
C ASN A 555 22.14 -16.00 -1.70
N VAL A 556 21.32 -15.86 -2.74
CA VAL A 556 19.89 -16.18 -2.72
C VAL A 556 19.64 -17.68 -2.39
N LEU A 557 20.53 -18.59 -2.76
CA LEU A 557 20.40 -20.01 -2.41
C LEU A 557 20.60 -20.27 -0.91
N LEU A 558 21.33 -19.40 -0.23
CA LEU A 558 21.60 -19.48 1.21
C LEU A 558 20.45 -18.89 2.06
N LEU A 559 19.46 -18.27 1.42
CA LEU A 559 18.35 -17.61 2.10
C LEU A 559 17.48 -18.58 2.92
N ILE A 560 17.04 -19.69 2.32
CA ILE A 560 16.24 -20.71 3.03
C ILE A 560 17.07 -21.36 4.16
N PRO A 561 18.30 -21.84 3.93
CA PRO A 561 19.14 -22.38 5.01
C PRO A 561 19.40 -21.38 6.14
N ALA A 562 19.69 -20.12 5.83
CA ALA A 562 19.94 -19.08 6.83
C ALA A 562 18.70 -18.82 7.69
N PHE A 563 17.52 -18.74 7.07
CA PHE A 563 16.25 -18.59 7.77
C PHE A 563 15.96 -19.78 8.70
N LEU A 564 16.11 -21.01 8.19
CA LEU A 564 15.90 -22.23 8.99
C LEU A 564 16.87 -22.31 10.18
N LEU A 565 18.15 -21.97 9.97
CA LEU A 565 19.14 -21.93 11.05
C LEU A 565 18.78 -20.88 12.10
N ALA A 566 18.43 -19.66 11.69
CA ALA A 566 18.03 -18.60 12.61
C ALA A 566 16.76 -18.97 13.39
N SER A 567 15.78 -19.58 12.71
CA SER A 567 14.56 -20.08 13.34
C SER A 567 14.83 -21.22 14.33
N TYR A 568 15.70 -22.17 13.97
CA TYR A 568 16.10 -23.27 14.84
C TYR A 568 16.79 -22.74 16.10
N TRP A 569 17.77 -21.85 15.95
CA TRP A 569 18.47 -21.23 17.09
C TRP A 569 17.51 -20.46 18.00
N GLN A 570 16.58 -19.71 17.43
CA GLN A 570 15.58 -18.97 18.20
C GLN A 570 14.60 -19.89 18.95
N LEU A 571 14.30 -21.07 18.41
CA LEU A 571 13.41 -22.04 19.08
C LEU A 571 14.12 -22.80 20.22
N HIS A 572 15.42 -23.04 20.08
CA HIS A 572 16.20 -23.88 21.01
C HIS A 572 17.09 -23.10 21.99
N THR A 573 17.24 -21.80 21.82
CA THR A 573 18.06 -20.94 22.69
C THR A 573 17.30 -19.67 23.07
N PRO A 574 17.68 -18.94 24.15
CA PRO A 574 17.06 -17.66 24.48
C PRO A 574 17.46 -16.52 23.52
N ILE A 575 18.21 -16.81 22.45
CA ILE A 575 18.75 -15.81 21.53
C ILE A 575 17.76 -15.57 20.40
N GLN A 576 17.24 -14.36 20.30
CA GLN A 576 16.30 -13.96 19.25
C GLN A 576 17.05 -13.46 18.01
N MET A 577 17.08 -14.27 16.95
CA MET A 577 17.77 -13.94 15.68
C MET A 577 16.83 -13.31 14.64
N LEU A 578 15.57 -13.72 14.59
CA LEU A 578 14.58 -13.16 13.69
C LEU A 578 13.91 -11.94 14.34
N ASN A 579 13.53 -10.94 13.52
CA ASN A 579 12.99 -9.65 13.93
C ASN A 579 13.91 -8.84 14.85
N THR A 580 15.23 -9.04 14.78
CA THR A 580 16.22 -8.27 15.55
C THR A 580 17.32 -7.71 14.65
N ARG A 581 17.81 -6.51 14.97
CA ARG A 581 18.94 -5.88 14.26
C ARG A 581 20.21 -6.73 14.38
N TRP A 582 20.43 -7.35 15.55
CA TRP A 582 21.60 -8.20 15.81
C TRP A 582 21.64 -9.47 14.95
N GLY A 583 20.49 -10.10 14.68
CA GLY A 583 20.44 -11.25 13.78
C GLY A 583 20.88 -10.89 12.35
N ILE A 584 20.42 -9.75 11.84
CA ILE A 584 20.81 -9.23 10.52
C ILE A 584 22.30 -8.85 10.51
N ILE A 585 22.80 -8.16 11.54
CA ILE A 585 24.22 -7.80 11.67
C ILE A 585 25.11 -9.04 11.61
N LEU A 586 24.76 -10.09 12.36
CA LEU A 586 25.52 -11.33 12.40
C LEU A 586 25.50 -12.04 11.04
N LEU A 587 24.32 -12.15 10.43
CA LEU A 587 24.16 -12.73 9.11
C LEU A 587 25.01 -12.02 8.05
N TYR A 588 24.90 -10.69 7.97
CA TYR A 588 25.70 -9.89 7.03
C TYR A 588 27.20 -10.02 7.32
N SER A 589 27.58 -10.06 8.60
CA SER A 589 28.99 -10.24 8.97
C SER A 589 29.53 -11.58 8.46
N VAL A 590 28.78 -12.67 8.60
CA VAL A 590 29.17 -13.99 8.09
C VAL A 590 29.28 -14.01 6.57
N LEU A 591 28.33 -13.38 5.87
CA LEU A 591 28.31 -13.36 4.40
C LEU A 591 29.46 -12.55 3.81
N PHE A 592 29.80 -11.40 4.41
CA PHE A 592 30.77 -10.45 3.83
C PHE A 592 32.20 -10.61 4.37
N LEU A 593 32.39 -11.31 5.51
CA LEU A 593 33.70 -11.55 6.09
C LEU A 593 34.69 -12.27 5.16
N PRO A 594 34.32 -13.31 4.38
CA PRO A 594 35.27 -14.03 3.53
C PRO A 594 35.94 -13.12 2.49
N MET A 595 35.13 -12.30 1.81
CA MET A 595 35.64 -11.35 0.81
C MET A 595 36.46 -10.24 1.48
N THR A 596 36.02 -9.77 2.66
CA THR A 596 36.76 -8.77 3.45
C THR A 596 38.16 -9.27 3.82
N ALA A 597 38.28 -10.48 4.35
CA ALA A 597 39.56 -11.08 4.72
C ALA A 597 40.48 -11.24 3.50
N TRP A 598 39.92 -11.65 2.35
CA TRP A 598 40.67 -11.82 1.11
C TRP A 598 41.20 -10.49 0.54
N ILE A 599 40.38 -9.44 0.52
CA ILE A 599 40.81 -8.10 0.07
C ILE A 599 41.91 -7.56 1.00
N LEU A 600 41.68 -7.60 2.31
CA LEU A 600 42.63 -7.07 3.30
C LEU A 600 43.95 -7.83 3.31
N GLN A 601 43.93 -9.14 3.09
CA GLN A 601 45.14 -9.94 2.92
C GLN A 601 46.03 -9.39 1.80
N ASN A 602 45.45 -9.01 0.65
CA ASN A 602 46.21 -8.47 -0.47
C ASN A 602 46.84 -7.11 -0.12
N PHE A 603 46.13 -6.25 0.61
CA PHE A 603 46.68 -4.99 1.11
C PHE A 603 47.81 -5.20 2.12
N PHE A 604 47.63 -6.04 3.14
CA PHE A 604 48.70 -6.31 4.12
C PHE A 604 49.93 -6.97 3.48
N ARG A 605 49.73 -7.76 2.42
CA ARG A 605 50.84 -8.36 1.68
C ARG A 605 51.67 -7.32 0.90
N SER A 606 51.08 -6.20 0.53
CA SER A 606 51.81 -5.11 -0.12
C SER A 606 52.79 -4.41 0.83
N VAL A 607 52.60 -4.54 2.15
CA VAL A 607 53.53 -4.04 3.16
C VAL A 607 54.73 -5.00 3.26
N PRO A 608 55.96 -4.52 2.97
CA PRO A 608 57.18 -5.32 3.06
C PRO A 608 57.34 -5.94 4.47
N ARG A 609 57.90 -7.15 4.55
CA ARG A 609 58.09 -7.86 5.85
C ARG A 609 59.12 -7.16 6.71
N GLU A 610 60.08 -6.51 6.09
CA GLU A 610 61.19 -5.80 6.69
C GLU A 610 60.69 -4.66 7.61
N ILE A 611 59.54 -4.04 7.28
CA ILE A 611 58.93 -3.00 8.12
C ILE A 611 58.38 -3.58 9.43
N GLU A 612 57.80 -4.78 9.36
CA GLU A 612 57.28 -5.49 10.54
C GLU A 612 58.44 -5.99 11.43
N GLU A 613 59.48 -6.55 10.81
CA GLU A 613 60.69 -7.00 11.51
C GLU A 613 61.40 -5.83 12.20
N ALA A 614 61.53 -4.68 11.53
CA ALA A 614 62.09 -3.46 12.13
C ALA A 614 61.30 -3.02 13.37
N ALA A 615 59.95 -3.00 13.30
CA ALA A 615 59.13 -2.66 14.45
C ALA A 615 59.28 -3.64 15.62
N MET A 616 59.51 -4.93 15.32
CA MET A 616 59.78 -5.94 16.34
C MET A 616 61.18 -5.76 16.98
N MET A 617 62.18 -5.35 16.19
CA MET A 617 63.50 -4.98 16.72
C MET A 617 63.42 -3.74 17.64
N ASP A 618 62.49 -2.82 17.38
CA ASP A 618 62.18 -1.66 18.25
C ASP A 618 61.35 -2.04 19.50
N GLY A 619 61.12 -3.33 19.76
CA GLY A 619 60.46 -3.83 20.97
C GLY A 619 58.95 -4.02 20.86
N CYS A 620 58.36 -3.92 19.66
CA CYS A 620 56.95 -4.31 19.48
C CYS A 620 56.78 -5.83 19.47
N THR A 621 55.73 -6.33 20.11
CA THR A 621 55.21 -7.68 19.82
C THR A 621 54.58 -7.71 18.43
N ALA A 622 54.46 -8.88 17.79
CA ALA A 622 53.81 -9.00 16.47
C ALA A 622 52.39 -8.40 16.45
N PHE A 623 51.62 -8.59 17.53
CA PHE A 623 50.29 -8.00 17.68
C PHE A 623 50.34 -6.46 17.82
N SER A 624 51.32 -5.93 18.56
CA SER A 624 51.55 -4.49 18.67
C SER A 624 52.00 -3.87 17.34
N ALA A 625 52.92 -4.54 16.63
CA ALA A 625 53.39 -4.14 15.31
C ALA A 625 52.25 -4.10 14.29
N PHE A 626 51.33 -5.09 14.36
CA PHE A 626 50.13 -5.10 13.53
C PHE A 626 49.27 -3.83 13.70
N PHE A 627 48.87 -3.49 14.92
CA PHE A 627 48.00 -2.31 15.15
C PHE A 627 48.71 -0.97 14.99
N ARG A 628 50.01 -0.88 15.34
CA ARG A 628 50.75 0.40 15.34
C ARG A 628 51.42 0.72 14.02
N VAL A 629 51.75 -0.29 13.20
CA VAL A 629 52.55 -0.10 11.98
C VAL A 629 51.81 -0.58 10.74
N ILE A 630 51.28 -1.81 10.77
CA ILE A 630 50.69 -2.44 9.57
C ILE A 630 49.28 -1.88 9.27
N VAL A 631 48.43 -1.71 10.28
CA VAL A 631 47.09 -1.15 10.13
C VAL A 631 47.13 0.30 9.63
N PRO A 632 47.91 1.23 10.20
CA PRO A 632 47.98 2.61 9.71
C PRO A 632 48.54 2.74 8.29
N SER A 633 49.56 1.94 7.95
CA SER A 633 50.12 1.93 6.59
C SER A 633 49.15 1.36 5.55
N SER A 634 48.26 0.44 5.96
CA SER A 634 47.24 -0.16 5.10
C SER A 634 45.88 0.56 5.18
N LEU A 635 45.80 1.70 5.87
CA LEU A 635 44.55 2.42 6.12
C LEU A 635 43.75 2.73 4.85
N PRO A 636 44.36 3.15 3.71
CA PRO A 636 43.61 3.36 2.47
C PRO A 636 42.89 2.09 1.98
N GLY A 637 43.53 0.92 2.09
CA GLY A 637 42.94 -0.36 1.72
C GLY A 637 41.85 -0.82 2.70
N ILE A 638 42.06 -0.60 4.00
CA ILE A 638 41.06 -0.89 5.04
C ILE A 638 39.80 -0.04 4.82
N LEU A 639 39.96 1.26 4.57
CA LEU A 639 38.84 2.15 4.27
C LEU A 639 38.12 1.74 2.98
N ALA A 640 38.85 1.44 1.91
CA ALA A 640 38.27 0.95 0.66
C ALA A 640 37.45 -0.34 0.87
N THR A 641 37.97 -1.27 1.69
CA THR A 641 37.26 -2.50 2.02
C THR A 641 36.04 -2.23 2.89
N GLY A 642 36.12 -1.29 3.83
CA GLY A 642 34.98 -0.89 4.66
C GLY A 642 33.83 -0.31 3.85
N ILE A 643 34.14 0.53 2.86
CA ILE A 643 33.14 1.07 1.92
C ILE A 643 32.52 -0.05 1.10
N TYR A 644 33.33 -0.98 0.60
CA TYR A 644 32.84 -2.13 -0.15
C TYR A 644 31.82 -2.93 0.67
N VAL A 645 32.14 -3.26 1.93
CA VAL A 645 31.21 -3.95 2.83
C VAL A 645 29.97 -3.10 3.13
N PHE A 646 30.13 -1.79 3.32
CA PHE A 646 29.02 -0.88 3.56
C PHE A 646 28.03 -0.89 2.40
N ILE A 647 28.51 -0.75 1.16
CA ILE A 647 27.67 -0.74 -0.04
C ILE A 647 26.91 -2.07 -0.16
N LEU A 648 27.61 -3.20 0.01
CA LEU A 648 26.96 -4.51 -0.04
C LEU A 648 25.87 -4.68 1.03
N ALA A 649 26.12 -4.24 2.26
CA ALA A 649 25.15 -4.31 3.34
C ALA A 649 23.98 -3.33 3.16
N TRP A 650 24.25 -2.15 2.59
CA TRP A 650 23.27 -1.08 2.40
C TRP A 650 22.23 -1.44 1.33
N ASP A 651 22.68 -2.11 0.27
CA ASP A 651 21.84 -2.50 -0.87
C ASP A 651 21.13 -3.85 -0.66
N GLU A 652 21.46 -4.58 0.42
CA GLU A 652 20.92 -5.92 0.65
C GLU A 652 19.44 -5.85 1.09
N LEU A 653 18.57 -6.45 0.27
CA LEU A 653 17.13 -6.52 0.50
C LEU A 653 16.66 -7.90 0.97
N MET A 654 17.16 -8.98 0.36
CA MET A 654 16.55 -10.30 0.42
C MET A 654 16.64 -10.90 1.82
N PHE A 655 17.83 -10.87 2.42
CA PHE A 655 18.02 -11.37 3.76
C PHE A 655 17.39 -10.46 4.81
N ALA A 656 17.52 -9.13 4.67
CA ALA A 656 16.87 -8.20 5.60
C ALA A 656 15.35 -8.37 5.60
N TRP A 657 14.72 -8.58 4.45
CA TRP A 657 13.29 -8.80 4.35
C TRP A 657 12.88 -10.09 5.07
N VAL A 658 13.58 -11.19 4.82
CA VAL A 658 13.23 -12.50 5.41
C VAL A 658 13.51 -12.56 6.91
N PHE A 659 14.52 -11.83 7.40
CA PHE A 659 14.85 -11.76 8.82
C PHE A 659 14.04 -10.70 9.58
N SER A 660 13.34 -9.80 8.89
CA SER A 660 12.58 -8.71 9.49
C SER A 660 11.12 -8.72 9.06
N MET A 661 10.29 -9.43 9.82
CA MET A 661 8.83 -9.46 9.65
C MET A 661 8.14 -8.23 10.26
N ASP A 662 8.80 -7.54 11.19
CA ASP A 662 8.30 -6.32 11.86
C ASP A 662 9.08 -5.06 11.44
N THR A 663 8.51 -3.88 11.71
CA THR A 663 9.11 -2.57 11.38
C THR A 663 10.35 -2.23 12.24
N SER A 664 10.53 -2.89 13.38
CA SER A 664 11.59 -2.59 14.36
C SER A 664 13.01 -2.85 13.85
N SER A 665 13.19 -3.85 12.98
CA SER A 665 14.48 -4.26 12.41
C SER A 665 14.58 -4.06 10.89
N ALA A 666 13.50 -3.59 10.24
CA ALA A 666 13.47 -3.45 8.80
C ALA A 666 14.45 -2.36 8.33
N THR A 667 15.13 -2.62 7.22
CA THR A 667 16.10 -1.72 6.58
C THR A 667 15.42 -0.87 5.50
N ILE A 668 16.11 0.16 5.01
CA ILE A 668 15.65 1.00 3.91
C ILE A 668 15.21 0.19 2.69
N PRO A 669 15.99 -0.77 2.14
CA PRO A 669 15.52 -1.56 1.00
C PRO A 669 14.19 -2.28 1.28
N VAL A 670 14.01 -2.83 2.49
CA VAL A 670 12.75 -3.46 2.92
C VAL A 670 11.61 -2.45 2.95
N GLY A 671 11.88 -1.23 3.42
CA GLY A 671 10.94 -0.11 3.40
C GLY A 671 10.55 0.34 1.99
N LEU A 672 11.52 0.48 1.07
CA LEU A 672 11.26 0.84 -0.34
C LEU A 672 10.40 -0.21 -1.03
N ARG A 673 10.58 -1.48 -0.68
CA ARG A 673 9.75 -2.58 -1.20
C ARG A 673 8.28 -2.41 -0.85
N LEU A 674 7.92 -1.70 0.22
CA LEU A 674 6.52 -1.42 0.56
C LEU A 674 5.80 -0.56 -0.49
N PHE A 675 6.55 0.17 -1.34
CA PHE A 675 5.98 0.93 -2.46
C PHE A 675 5.78 0.11 -3.73
N PHE A 676 6.20 -1.16 -3.73
CA PHE A 676 5.97 -2.13 -4.80
C PHE A 676 4.91 -3.16 -4.36
N GLY A 677 3.79 -3.19 -5.07
CA GLY A 677 2.66 -4.06 -4.72
C GLY A 677 1.72 -4.30 -5.90
N GLN A 678 0.77 -5.24 -5.74
CA GLN A 678 -0.14 -5.67 -6.81
C GLN A 678 -1.16 -4.60 -7.26
N PHE A 679 -1.22 -3.45 -6.58
CA PHE A 679 -2.32 -2.50 -6.60
C PHE A 679 -1.94 -1.08 -7.03
N GLY A 680 -0.68 -0.87 -7.40
CA GLY A 680 -0.17 0.42 -7.84
C GLY A 680 1.19 0.67 -7.23
N ASN A 681 2.18 0.93 -8.08
CA ASN A 681 3.50 1.32 -7.60
C ASN A 681 3.47 2.82 -7.33
N ARG A 682 3.69 3.23 -6.08
CA ARG A 682 3.89 4.64 -5.72
C ARG A 682 5.29 5.07 -6.12
N PHE A 683 5.50 5.18 -7.42
CA PHE A 683 6.78 5.55 -8.03
C PHE A 683 7.26 6.91 -7.53
N ASP A 684 6.33 7.83 -7.27
CA ASP A 684 6.58 9.12 -6.63
C ASP A 684 7.28 8.97 -5.26
N LEU A 685 6.67 8.24 -4.33
CA LEU A 685 7.23 8.04 -2.98
C LEU A 685 8.49 7.18 -3.03
N MET A 686 8.54 6.21 -3.94
CA MET A 686 9.71 5.39 -4.15
C MET A 686 10.91 6.21 -4.63
N MET A 687 10.71 7.13 -5.58
CA MET A 687 11.77 8.03 -6.05
C MET A 687 12.19 9.01 -4.96
N ALA A 688 11.25 9.51 -4.16
CA ALA A 688 11.57 10.32 -2.98
C ALA A 688 12.40 9.52 -1.95
N ALA A 689 12.00 8.30 -1.64
CA ALA A 689 12.69 7.40 -0.72
C ALA A 689 14.09 7.02 -1.23
N ALA A 690 14.21 6.70 -2.51
CA ALA A 690 15.48 6.38 -3.17
C ALA A 690 16.42 7.60 -3.19
N THR A 691 15.88 8.80 -3.41
CA THR A 691 16.66 10.05 -3.31
C THR A 691 17.26 10.21 -1.93
N LEU A 692 16.46 10.07 -0.86
CA LEU A 692 16.96 10.17 0.51
C LEU A 692 17.91 9.02 0.88
N SER A 693 17.69 7.80 0.37
CA SER A 693 18.54 6.64 0.68
C SER A 693 19.93 6.72 0.07
N THR A 694 20.14 7.51 -0.99
CA THR A 694 21.47 7.71 -1.58
C THR A 694 22.37 8.66 -0.77
N LEU A 695 21.79 9.49 0.11
CA LEU A 695 22.55 10.51 0.86
C LEU A 695 23.72 9.92 1.68
N PRO A 696 23.58 8.83 2.45
CA PRO A 696 24.69 8.27 3.22
C PRO A 696 25.84 7.80 2.35
N VAL A 697 25.54 7.22 1.19
CA VAL A 697 26.56 6.74 0.24
C VAL A 697 27.32 7.92 -0.36
N ILE A 698 26.64 9.01 -0.71
CA ILE A 698 27.26 10.25 -1.20
C ILE A 698 28.19 10.84 -0.13
N VAL A 699 27.72 10.94 1.12
CA VAL A 699 28.53 11.44 2.24
C VAL A 699 29.78 10.59 2.46
N LEU A 700 29.64 9.27 2.46
CA LEU A 700 30.74 8.33 2.61
C LEU A 700 31.79 8.50 1.49
N PHE A 701 31.32 8.63 0.24
CA PHE A 701 32.18 8.88 -0.92
C PHE A 701 32.97 10.19 -0.78
N LEU A 702 32.32 11.29 -0.39
CA LEU A 702 32.96 12.61 -0.22
C LEU A 702 34.05 12.58 0.86
N ILE A 703 33.85 11.84 1.95
CA ILE A 703 34.85 11.66 3.01
C ILE A 703 36.09 10.93 2.48
N VAL A 704 35.87 9.89 1.68
CA VAL A 704 36.93 8.98 1.23
C VAL A 704 37.75 9.59 0.10
N GLN A 705 37.11 10.29 -0.84
CA GLN A 705 37.79 10.94 -1.96
C GLN A 705 38.94 11.84 -1.46
N ARG A 706 38.71 12.59 -0.37
CA ARG A 706 39.75 13.43 0.25
C ARG A 706 40.95 12.61 0.76
N LYS A 707 40.70 11.46 1.41
CA LYS A 707 41.76 10.62 2.00
C LYS A 707 42.55 9.84 0.95
N LEU A 708 41.89 9.33 -0.09
CA LEU A 708 42.57 8.65 -1.20
C LEU A 708 43.52 9.60 -1.92
N LEU A 709 43.08 10.82 -2.23
CA LEU A 709 43.92 11.83 -2.90
C LEU A 709 45.15 12.24 -2.07
N SER A 710 45.02 12.34 -0.74
CA SER A 710 46.16 12.64 0.14
C SER A 710 47.19 11.50 0.21
N GLY A 711 46.76 10.24 0.09
CA GLY A 711 47.66 9.08 0.14
C GLY A 711 48.53 8.93 -1.13
N PHE A 712 48.00 9.28 -2.30
CA PHE A 712 48.76 9.27 -3.55
C PHE A 712 49.81 10.38 -3.63
N ALA A 713 49.57 11.54 -3.02
CA ALA A 713 50.51 12.65 -3.01
C ALA A 713 51.81 12.34 -2.22
N GLY A 714 51.72 11.51 -1.17
CA GLY A 714 52.88 11.09 -0.37
C GLY A 714 53.86 10.20 -1.13
N SER A 715 53.35 9.27 -1.95
CA SER A 715 54.17 8.29 -2.69
C SER A 715 55.01 8.93 -3.80
N HIS A 716 54.50 9.96 -4.49
CA HIS A 716 55.24 10.64 -5.56
C HIS A 716 56.42 11.48 -5.04
N SER A 717 56.34 12.00 -3.81
CA SER A 717 57.41 12.82 -3.22
C SER A 717 58.62 12.01 -2.71
N ALA A 718 58.41 10.72 -2.39
CA ALA A 718 59.49 9.81 -1.96
C ALA A 718 60.26 9.21 -3.15
N GLY A 719 59.63 9.05 -4.31
CA GLY A 719 60.26 8.51 -5.52
C GLY A 719 61.20 9.49 -6.25
N ILE A 720 61.06 10.81 -6.02
CA ILE A 720 61.87 11.84 -6.69
C ILE A 720 63.14 12.19 -5.89
N LYS A 721 63.20 11.90 -4.58
CA LYS A 721 64.40 12.16 -3.76
C LYS A 721 65.49 11.08 -3.84
N ASN A 722 65.22 9.92 -4.45
CA ASN A 722 66.21 8.86 -4.66
C ASN A 722 66.80 8.83 -6.10
N LYS A 723 66.61 9.92 -6.86
CA LYS A 723 67.22 10.12 -8.19
C LYS A 723 67.75 11.56 -8.39
N ALA A 724 68.39 12.11 -7.37
CA ALA A 724 69.19 13.33 -7.49
C ALA A 724 70.53 13.11 -6.79
#